data_AF-A0A544BQ23-F1
#
_entry.id   AF-A0A544BQ23-F1
#
_cell.length_a   1.000
_cell.length_b   1.000
_cell.length_c   1.000
_cell.angle_alpha   90.00
_cell.angle_beta   90.00
_cell.angle_gamma   90.00
#
_symmetry.space_group_name_H-M   'P 1'
#
loop_
_entity.id
_entity.type
_entity.pdbx_description
1 polymer ?
#
loop_
_entity_poly.entity_id
_entity_poly.type
_entity_poly.pdbx_seq_one_letter_code
_entity_poly.pdbx_strand_id
1 'polypeptide(L)'
;MSQVEVSKKIYSQLQFVIDELVDKLSSDSRDKTTHETTQLARDLLTKLHKQIQEELTILDKYSEWDTYTIAFYGETNAGKSTIIETLRILLGEEGKKKQQSEFNEWQKSNGVTKETVKAIRKLILDAESDLEQQQSSFRQLSAELDLAISSRESYLNTTKMHWDQLKKSASFLQRILWLFQTVPESKAYKDAQKSLAQAKSDIKKKTKEFADRIDAININISKSRAEYEKMLERVAQIEPFADGAIIGNGRSDFTLETQSYTFERDGHRFNLLDVPGIEGKESKVSDAIWQAVHKAHTVFYVTGKASAPQKGDGKNPGTLDKIKQHLGAQSEVWTVFNKRVQNPIQINGRDLVSSGEEQSLQVLDKTMRDYLGDSYQSHLSVSAYPAFLAASSCLIPGSRDETSQEKFFVQFTEEELLKKSNIHAITEMFNEKTVSTFKEKIFRSNNNKAREVVNRALNGVSELSDKQFKPLLKSLEQELDNTSHEVNSHVKTLRSRLYNQVSKELRKFADKVREETYDEIDSDISNDRFKRVLENSVRNNQKELIDIMPSLVNQEIIKFEKQINETLDRFQEQTNDVMHSHNSFNNIDSSISINIDNIDNGINVWGVLGAVGGGVALIFTPIGWGLIAVSAASLVFQAYKAIRSFFSSGYKQSQQRKSTDQNIDKISSKINNNMDKTIDSVVAEAEVNVQKVRDAMSISIQHIREVNLMLSQSRLELNNLLSELEFLNEPNIERI
;
A
#
# COMPACT_ATOMS: atom_id res chain seq x y z
N MET A 1 -4.85 -35.64 0.91
CA MET A 1 -5.22 -34.30 1.37
C MET A 1 -6.04 -33.64 0.27
N SER A 2 -7.13 -32.97 0.62
CA SER A 2 -7.85 -32.15 -0.35
C SER A 2 -6.97 -30.97 -0.79
N GLN A 3 -7.16 -30.42 -1.99
CA GLN A 3 -6.41 -29.24 -2.44
C GLN A 3 -6.56 -28.05 -1.47
N VAL A 4 -7.71 -27.95 -0.79
CA VAL A 4 -7.99 -26.97 0.27
C VAL A 4 -7.10 -27.16 1.51
N GLU A 5 -6.82 -28.40 1.90
CA GLU A 5 -5.89 -28.71 3.00
C GLU A 5 -4.44 -28.37 2.64
N VAL A 6 -4.03 -28.59 1.38
CA VAL A 6 -2.68 -28.24 0.91
C VAL A 6 -2.50 -26.73 0.93
N SER A 7 -3.50 -25.96 0.54
CA SER A 7 -3.38 -24.51 0.50
C SER A 7 -3.54 -23.81 1.85
N LYS A 8 -4.40 -24.29 2.75
CA LYS A 8 -4.40 -23.80 4.14
C LYS A 8 -3.08 -24.09 4.84
N LYS A 9 -2.46 -25.23 4.53
CA LYS A 9 -1.13 -25.58 5.02
C LYS A 9 -0.05 -24.60 4.52
N ILE A 10 -0.13 -24.12 3.27
CA ILE A 10 0.77 -23.08 2.74
C ILE A 10 0.68 -21.80 3.58
N TYR A 11 -0.53 -21.33 3.93
CA TYR A 11 -0.69 -20.14 4.78
C TYR A 11 -0.19 -20.36 6.20
N SER A 12 -0.48 -21.51 6.79
CA SER A 12 0.04 -21.84 8.12
C SER A 12 1.56 -21.99 8.13
N GLN A 13 2.16 -22.53 7.07
CA GLN A 13 3.62 -22.63 6.91
C GLN A 13 4.25 -21.24 6.71
N LEU A 14 3.64 -20.41 5.88
CA LEU A 14 4.03 -19.00 5.69
C LEU A 14 4.06 -18.25 7.01
N GLN A 15 2.96 -18.34 7.76
CA GLN A 15 2.81 -17.70 9.04
C GLN A 15 3.81 -18.25 10.06
N PHE A 16 4.00 -19.57 10.11
CA PHE A 16 4.98 -20.21 10.98
C PHE A 16 6.43 -19.75 10.69
N VAL A 17 6.84 -19.74 9.42
CA VAL A 17 8.20 -19.30 9.03
C VAL A 17 8.41 -17.83 9.41
N ILE A 18 7.40 -16.97 9.19
CA ILE A 18 7.51 -15.54 9.48
C ILE A 18 7.47 -15.25 10.98
N ASP A 19 6.66 -15.98 11.74
CA ASP A 19 6.61 -15.90 13.20
C ASP A 19 7.91 -16.41 13.83
N GLU A 20 8.46 -17.54 13.34
CA GLU A 20 9.73 -18.12 13.81
C GLU A 20 10.91 -17.17 13.54
N LEU A 21 10.92 -16.50 12.38
CA LEU A 21 11.92 -15.48 12.06
C LEU A 21 11.88 -14.31 13.05
N VAL A 22 10.69 -13.82 13.41
CA VAL A 22 10.54 -12.74 14.39
C VAL A 22 10.90 -13.17 15.80
N ASP A 23 10.52 -14.37 16.22
CA ASP A 23 10.86 -14.90 17.54
C ASP A 23 12.37 -15.08 17.69
N LYS A 24 13.07 -15.56 16.65
CA LYS A 24 14.54 -15.64 16.62
C LYS A 24 15.19 -14.25 16.71
N LEU A 25 14.62 -13.24 16.06
CA LEU A 25 15.11 -11.86 16.08
C LEU A 25 14.79 -11.12 17.40
N SER A 26 13.78 -11.59 18.15
CA SER A 26 13.32 -10.97 19.40
C SER A 26 13.94 -11.58 20.66
N SER A 27 14.45 -12.81 20.59
CA SER A 27 14.75 -13.64 21.77
C SER A 27 16.14 -13.48 22.41
N ASP A 28 17.02 -12.58 21.94
CA ASP A 28 18.35 -12.41 22.56
C ASP A 28 18.79 -10.94 22.76
N SER A 29 18.17 -10.24 23.72
CA SER A 29 18.78 -9.05 24.33
C SER A 29 18.71 -9.14 25.84
N ARG A 30 19.57 -9.96 26.44
CA ARG A 30 19.79 -9.93 27.90
C ARG A 30 20.84 -8.92 28.33
N ASP A 31 21.52 -8.26 27.38
CA ASP A 31 22.51 -7.22 27.66
C ASP A 31 21.92 -5.81 27.54
N LYS A 32 22.11 -4.99 28.59
CA LYS A 32 21.60 -3.60 28.69
C LYS A 32 22.34 -2.60 27.81
N THR A 33 23.50 -2.97 27.27
CA THR A 33 24.46 -2.08 26.60
C THR A 33 24.14 -1.87 25.12
N THR A 34 23.27 -2.70 24.55
CA THR A 34 22.91 -2.76 23.13
C THR A 34 21.58 -2.04 22.81
N HIS A 35 21.00 -1.30 23.77
CA HIS A 35 19.57 -0.98 23.78
C HIS A 35 19.06 -0.16 22.59
N GLU A 36 19.83 0.80 22.06
CA GLU A 36 19.39 1.70 20.98
C GLU A 36 19.55 1.10 19.57
N THR A 37 20.71 0.52 19.26
CA THR A 37 21.00 -0.17 17.99
C THR A 37 20.12 -1.42 17.82
N THR A 38 19.84 -2.12 18.92
CA THR A 38 18.94 -3.27 18.96
C THR A 38 17.49 -2.87 18.72
N GLN A 39 17.10 -1.66 19.14
CA GLN A 39 15.73 -1.19 18.99
C GLN A 39 15.41 -0.82 17.54
N LEU A 40 16.33 -0.20 16.80
CA LEU A 40 16.12 0.09 15.37
C LEU A 40 16.02 -1.18 14.51
N ALA A 41 16.90 -2.16 14.74
CA ALA A 41 16.80 -3.46 14.07
C ALA A 41 15.45 -4.11 14.37
N ARG A 42 15.03 -4.12 15.64
CA ARG A 42 13.72 -4.63 16.06
C ARG A 42 12.56 -3.86 15.45
N ASP A 43 12.62 -2.53 15.39
CA ASP A 43 11.54 -1.70 14.85
C ASP A 43 11.35 -1.91 13.35
N LEU A 44 12.45 -2.00 12.59
CA LEU A 44 12.41 -2.29 11.15
C LEU A 44 11.87 -3.70 10.87
N LEU A 45 12.30 -4.68 11.65
CA LEU A 45 11.83 -6.07 11.54
C LEU A 45 10.38 -6.22 11.98
N THR A 46 9.97 -5.54 13.05
CA THR A 46 8.58 -5.51 13.54
C THR A 46 7.67 -4.85 12.52
N LYS A 47 8.13 -3.78 11.85
CA LYS A 47 7.38 -3.13 10.78
C LYS A 47 7.19 -4.06 9.58
N LEU A 48 8.26 -4.74 9.16
CA LEU A 48 8.19 -5.71 8.07
C LEU A 48 7.26 -6.88 8.44
N HIS A 49 7.38 -7.41 9.65
CA HIS A 49 6.49 -8.45 10.17
C HIS A 49 5.03 -8.02 10.16
N LYS A 50 4.72 -6.83 10.70
CA LYS A 50 3.36 -6.30 10.72
C LYS A 50 2.78 -6.18 9.32
N GLN A 51 3.57 -5.67 8.36
CA GLN A 51 3.15 -5.58 6.96
C GLN A 51 2.82 -6.95 6.38
N ILE A 52 3.68 -7.95 6.62
CA ILE A 52 3.47 -9.30 6.10
C ILE A 52 2.27 -9.98 6.79
N GLN A 53 2.13 -9.81 8.10
CA GLN A 53 1.03 -10.39 8.88
C GLN A 53 -0.33 -9.79 8.48
N GLU A 54 -0.38 -8.49 8.19
CA GLU A 54 -1.56 -7.84 7.61
C GLU A 54 -1.90 -8.49 6.26
N GLU A 55 -0.94 -8.68 5.37
CA GLU A 55 -1.15 -9.34 4.07
C GLU A 55 -1.59 -10.81 4.18
N LEU A 56 -1.03 -11.58 5.10
CA LEU A 56 -1.43 -12.96 5.35
C LEU A 56 -2.85 -13.04 5.94
N THR A 57 -3.19 -12.15 6.87
CA THR A 57 -4.54 -12.08 7.46
C THR A 57 -5.58 -11.74 6.40
N ILE A 58 -5.24 -10.80 5.51
CA ILE A 58 -6.04 -10.46 4.34
C ILE A 58 -6.26 -11.69 3.48
N LEU A 59 -5.20 -12.43 3.20
CA LEU A 59 -5.27 -13.56 2.30
C LEU A 59 -6.05 -14.73 2.91
N ASP A 60 -5.87 -15.03 4.19
CA ASP A 60 -6.66 -16.04 4.91
C ASP A 60 -8.15 -15.65 4.97
N LYS A 61 -8.45 -14.39 5.28
CA LYS A 61 -9.82 -13.91 5.46
C LYS A 61 -10.63 -13.87 4.16
N TYR A 62 -10.00 -13.55 3.03
CA TYR A 62 -10.70 -13.28 1.77
C TYR A 62 -10.45 -14.33 0.68
N SER A 63 -9.55 -15.29 0.86
CA SER A 63 -9.38 -16.37 -0.14
C SER A 63 -10.58 -17.30 -0.17
N GLU A 64 -11.17 -17.45 -1.35
CA GLU A 64 -12.25 -18.40 -1.61
C GLU A 64 -11.65 -19.70 -2.17
N TRP A 65 -11.99 -20.86 -1.60
CA TRP A 65 -11.36 -22.15 -1.94
C TRP A 65 -12.30 -23.13 -2.66
N ASP A 66 -13.60 -22.98 -2.46
CA ASP A 66 -14.61 -23.93 -2.96
C ASP A 66 -15.52 -23.33 -4.04
N THR A 67 -15.50 -22.00 -4.19
CA THR A 67 -16.41 -21.27 -5.07
C THR A 67 -15.61 -20.34 -5.97
N TYR A 68 -15.75 -20.49 -7.29
CA TYR A 68 -15.04 -19.63 -8.22
C TYR A 68 -15.71 -18.26 -8.29
N THR A 69 -15.10 -17.28 -7.62
CA THR A 69 -15.60 -15.91 -7.56
C THR A 69 -15.11 -15.05 -8.71
N ILE A 70 -16.03 -14.34 -9.35
CA ILE A 70 -15.77 -13.39 -10.44
C ILE A 70 -16.31 -12.01 -10.02
N ALA A 71 -15.47 -10.98 -10.03
CA ALA A 71 -15.90 -9.63 -9.72
C ALA A 71 -16.13 -8.80 -10.98
N PHE A 72 -17.27 -8.10 -11.04
CA PHE A 72 -17.53 -7.06 -12.04
C PHE A 72 -17.14 -5.72 -11.44
N TYR A 73 -15.95 -5.27 -11.82
CA TYR A 73 -15.31 -4.05 -11.40
C TYR A 73 -15.34 -3.03 -12.54
N GLY A 74 -15.42 -1.72 -12.29
CA GLY A 74 -15.32 -0.74 -13.40
C GLY A 74 -16.10 0.54 -13.21
N GLU A 75 -16.11 1.38 -14.26
CA GLU A 75 -16.62 2.75 -14.22
C GLU A 75 -18.10 2.80 -13.78
N THR A 76 -18.47 3.91 -13.14
CA THR A 76 -19.87 4.18 -12.80
C THR A 76 -20.68 4.28 -14.10
N ASN A 77 -21.84 3.64 -14.16
CA ASN A 77 -22.69 3.62 -15.37
C ASN A 77 -22.04 2.94 -16.60
N ALA A 78 -21.06 2.04 -16.41
CA ALA A 78 -20.51 1.20 -17.48
C ALA A 78 -21.43 0.03 -17.88
N GLY A 79 -22.52 -0.22 -17.13
CA GLY A 79 -23.48 -1.30 -17.39
C GLY A 79 -23.14 -2.64 -16.74
N LYS A 80 -22.40 -2.63 -15.63
CA LYS A 80 -22.04 -3.82 -14.81
C LYS A 80 -23.27 -4.63 -14.42
N SER A 81 -24.22 -4.00 -13.73
CA SER A 81 -25.45 -4.65 -13.26
C SER A 81 -26.34 -5.11 -14.43
N THR A 82 -26.26 -4.48 -15.61
CA THR A 82 -26.94 -4.98 -16.83
C THR A 82 -26.33 -6.29 -17.32
N ILE A 83 -25.00 -6.41 -17.34
CA ILE A 83 -24.33 -7.66 -17.71
C ILE A 83 -24.68 -8.75 -16.70
N ILE A 84 -24.55 -8.45 -15.41
CA ILE A 84 -24.86 -9.40 -14.33
C ILE A 84 -26.31 -9.86 -14.42
N GLU A 85 -27.27 -8.96 -14.56
CA GLU A 85 -28.70 -9.31 -14.69
C GLU A 85 -28.96 -10.20 -15.90
N THR A 86 -28.30 -9.90 -17.04
CA THR A 86 -28.40 -10.74 -18.24
C THR A 86 -27.85 -12.15 -17.97
N LEU A 87 -26.69 -12.27 -17.30
CA LEU A 87 -26.10 -13.57 -16.97
C LEU A 87 -26.94 -14.34 -15.95
N ARG A 88 -27.52 -13.68 -14.95
CA ARG A 88 -28.44 -14.29 -13.97
C ARG A 88 -29.61 -14.98 -14.68
N ILE A 89 -30.14 -14.35 -15.73
CA ILE A 89 -31.23 -14.93 -16.54
C ILE A 89 -30.70 -16.06 -17.43
N LEU A 90 -29.68 -15.80 -18.27
CA LEU A 90 -29.19 -16.77 -19.26
C LEU A 90 -28.56 -18.03 -18.65
N LEU A 91 -27.91 -17.90 -17.48
CA LEU A 91 -27.29 -19.03 -16.77
C LEU A 91 -28.25 -19.68 -15.75
N GLY A 92 -29.44 -19.13 -15.58
CA GLY A 92 -30.48 -19.68 -14.71
C GLY A 92 -30.11 -19.67 -13.23
N GLU A 93 -29.76 -18.49 -12.69
CA GLU A 93 -29.58 -18.29 -11.25
C GLU A 93 -30.86 -18.64 -10.46
N GLU A 94 -30.74 -19.42 -9.39
CA GLU A 94 -31.90 -19.86 -8.58
C GLU A 94 -32.68 -18.69 -7.98
N GLY A 95 -31.98 -17.65 -7.49
CA GLY A 95 -32.62 -16.43 -6.99
C GLY A 95 -33.44 -15.73 -8.07
N LYS A 96 -32.90 -15.61 -9.29
CA LYS A 96 -33.59 -15.02 -10.44
C LYS A 96 -34.79 -15.82 -10.89
N LYS A 97 -34.68 -17.16 -10.97
CA LYS A 97 -35.82 -18.04 -11.29
C LYS A 97 -36.97 -17.85 -10.31
N LYS A 98 -36.66 -17.73 -9.02
CA LYS A 98 -37.67 -17.46 -7.97
C LYS A 98 -38.33 -16.10 -8.18
N GLN A 99 -37.55 -15.04 -8.43
CA GLN A 99 -38.08 -13.70 -8.75
C GLN A 99 -39.03 -13.74 -9.96
N GLN A 100 -38.64 -14.41 -11.04
CA GLN A 100 -39.47 -14.56 -12.24
C GLN A 100 -40.75 -15.39 -11.98
N SER A 101 -40.68 -16.42 -11.14
CA SER A 101 -41.87 -17.18 -10.73
C SER A 101 -42.87 -16.31 -9.97
N GLU A 102 -42.40 -15.52 -8.99
CA GLU A 102 -43.23 -14.59 -8.23
C GLU A 102 -43.83 -13.50 -9.14
N PHE A 103 -43.05 -12.98 -10.10
CA PHE A 103 -43.54 -12.07 -11.13
C PHE A 103 -44.68 -12.67 -11.95
N ASN A 104 -44.50 -13.90 -12.45
CA ASN A 104 -45.48 -14.58 -13.29
C ASN A 104 -46.76 -14.91 -12.52
N GLU A 105 -46.67 -15.32 -11.26
CA GLU A 105 -47.83 -15.54 -10.37
C GLU A 105 -48.59 -14.25 -10.10
N TRP A 106 -47.86 -13.16 -9.82
CA TRP A 106 -48.46 -11.84 -9.63
C TRP A 106 -49.20 -11.37 -10.89
N GLN A 107 -48.59 -11.55 -12.07
CA GLN A 107 -49.17 -11.14 -13.35
C GLN A 107 -50.48 -11.88 -13.63
N LYS A 108 -50.50 -13.21 -13.39
CA LYS A 108 -51.71 -14.04 -13.49
C LYS A 108 -52.81 -13.60 -12.53
N SER A 109 -52.44 -13.25 -11.29
CA SER A 109 -53.39 -12.91 -10.23
C SER A 109 -53.99 -11.52 -10.38
N ASN A 110 -53.24 -10.56 -10.94
CA ASN A 110 -53.65 -9.16 -11.03
C ASN A 110 -54.20 -8.77 -12.41
N GLY A 111 -53.97 -9.57 -13.46
CA GLY A 111 -54.42 -9.30 -14.83
C GLY A 111 -53.80 -8.03 -15.45
N VAL A 112 -52.69 -7.56 -14.89
CA VAL A 112 -51.96 -6.39 -15.36
C VAL A 112 -51.00 -6.85 -16.46
N THR A 113 -51.29 -6.46 -17.70
CA THR A 113 -50.46 -6.76 -18.87
C THR A 113 -50.18 -5.46 -19.62
N LYS A 114 -49.25 -5.53 -20.57
CA LYS A 114 -48.96 -4.40 -21.45
C LYS A 114 -50.19 -3.90 -22.18
N GLU A 115 -51.00 -4.81 -22.68
CA GLU A 115 -52.20 -4.51 -23.46
C GLU A 115 -53.20 -3.78 -22.59
N THR A 116 -53.34 -4.16 -21.31
CA THR A 116 -54.23 -3.46 -20.38
C THR A 116 -53.69 -2.07 -20.03
N VAL A 117 -52.36 -1.91 -19.86
CA VAL A 117 -51.73 -0.58 -19.65
C VAL A 117 -51.92 0.31 -20.89
N LYS A 118 -51.63 -0.22 -22.08
CA LYS A 118 -51.76 0.50 -23.36
C LYS A 118 -53.22 0.87 -23.63
N ALA A 119 -54.18 -0.02 -23.34
CA ALA A 119 -55.60 0.21 -23.53
C ALA A 119 -56.10 1.37 -22.65
N ILE A 120 -55.77 1.38 -21.36
CA ILE A 120 -56.19 2.46 -20.45
C ILE A 120 -55.54 3.80 -20.85
N ARG A 121 -54.24 3.80 -21.18
CA ARG A 121 -53.57 5.01 -21.69
C ARG A 121 -54.24 5.54 -22.96
N LYS A 122 -54.61 4.65 -23.89
CA LYS A 122 -55.31 5.02 -25.11
C LYS A 122 -56.71 5.58 -24.82
N LEU A 123 -57.47 4.95 -23.93
CA LEU A 123 -58.80 5.45 -23.52
C LEU A 123 -58.73 6.86 -22.94
N ILE A 124 -57.71 7.16 -22.14
CA ILE A 124 -57.48 8.50 -21.58
C ILE A 124 -57.18 9.49 -22.73
N LEU A 125 -56.27 9.16 -23.64
CA LEU A 125 -55.89 10.01 -24.76
C LEU A 125 -57.06 10.28 -25.72
N ASP A 126 -57.82 9.24 -26.07
CA ASP A 126 -58.99 9.36 -26.96
C ASP A 126 -60.06 10.24 -26.29
N ALA A 127 -60.32 10.06 -24.99
CA ALA A 127 -61.28 10.88 -24.24
C ALA A 127 -60.82 12.34 -24.07
N GLU A 128 -59.53 12.59 -23.90
CA GLU A 128 -58.95 13.94 -23.86
C GLU A 128 -59.07 14.64 -25.22
N SER A 129 -58.82 13.92 -26.32
CA SER A 129 -59.03 14.42 -27.67
C SER A 129 -60.51 14.75 -27.93
N ASP A 130 -61.43 13.88 -27.50
CA ASP A 130 -62.87 14.11 -27.62
C ASP A 130 -63.31 15.34 -26.80
N LEU A 131 -62.75 15.52 -25.61
CA LEU A 131 -63.00 16.68 -24.76
C LEU A 131 -62.58 17.98 -25.47
N GLU A 132 -61.37 18.02 -26.04
CA GLU A 132 -60.88 19.17 -26.80
C GLU A 132 -61.79 19.48 -28.00
N GLN A 133 -62.23 18.44 -28.72
CA GLN A 133 -63.15 18.60 -29.85
C GLN A 133 -64.52 19.13 -29.42
N GLN A 134 -65.10 18.62 -28.33
CA GLN A 134 -66.39 19.12 -27.81
C GLN A 134 -66.28 20.56 -27.30
N GLN A 135 -65.20 20.90 -26.60
CA GLN A 135 -64.96 22.26 -26.12
C GLN A 135 -64.76 23.25 -27.27
N SER A 136 -64.09 22.86 -28.35
CA SER A 136 -63.93 23.71 -29.54
C SER A 136 -65.26 23.91 -30.28
N SER A 137 -66.05 22.84 -30.45
CA SER A 137 -67.39 22.88 -31.05
C SER A 137 -68.34 23.76 -30.23
N PHE A 138 -68.28 23.66 -28.90
CA PHE A 138 -69.05 24.51 -28.01
C PHE A 138 -68.65 25.98 -28.11
N ARG A 139 -67.34 26.28 -28.18
CA ARG A 139 -66.85 27.66 -28.38
C ARG A 139 -67.35 28.26 -29.69
N GLN A 140 -67.29 27.51 -30.79
CA GLN A 140 -67.79 27.95 -32.10
C GLN A 140 -69.30 28.22 -32.04
N LEU A 141 -70.07 27.25 -31.54
CA LEU A 141 -71.51 27.38 -31.45
C LEU A 141 -71.92 28.53 -30.52
N SER A 142 -71.24 28.72 -29.39
CA SER A 142 -71.51 29.84 -28.49
C SER A 142 -71.33 31.18 -29.21
N ALA A 143 -70.24 31.35 -29.96
CA ALA A 143 -69.99 32.58 -30.72
C ALA A 143 -71.06 32.82 -31.81
N GLU A 144 -71.49 31.79 -32.53
CA GLU A 144 -72.58 31.88 -33.51
C GLU A 144 -73.91 32.28 -32.85
N LEU A 145 -74.22 31.68 -31.70
CA LEU A 145 -75.42 31.96 -30.94
C LEU A 145 -75.42 33.38 -30.36
N ASP A 146 -74.29 33.89 -29.89
CA ASP A 146 -74.14 35.26 -29.39
C ASP A 146 -74.33 36.30 -30.51
N LEU A 147 -73.79 36.03 -31.71
CA LEU A 147 -74.06 36.84 -32.90
C LEU A 147 -75.55 36.80 -33.30
N ALA A 148 -76.18 35.63 -33.20
CA ALA A 148 -77.59 35.43 -33.51
C ALA A 148 -78.53 36.12 -32.49
N ILE A 149 -78.14 36.24 -31.23
CA ILE A 149 -78.83 37.07 -30.23
C ILE A 149 -78.64 38.54 -30.57
N SER A 150 -77.39 38.97 -30.77
CA SER A 150 -77.04 40.38 -31.01
C SER A 150 -77.80 40.95 -32.21
N SER A 151 -77.89 40.18 -33.29
CA SER A 151 -78.68 40.55 -34.50
C SER A 151 -80.19 40.64 -34.22
N ARG A 152 -80.75 39.69 -33.45
CA ARG A 152 -82.18 39.72 -33.05
C ARG A 152 -82.49 40.85 -32.08
N GLU A 153 -81.58 41.19 -31.17
CA GLU A 153 -81.70 42.33 -30.26
C GLU A 153 -81.67 43.66 -31.03
N SER A 154 -80.76 43.77 -32.01
CA SER A 154 -80.74 44.91 -32.93
C SER A 154 -82.07 45.05 -33.69
N TYR A 155 -82.59 43.96 -34.27
CA TYR A 155 -83.87 43.94 -34.96
C TYR A 155 -85.07 44.29 -34.05
N LEU A 156 -85.08 43.78 -32.82
CA LEU A 156 -86.09 44.13 -31.81
C LEU A 156 -86.04 45.63 -31.48
N ASN A 157 -84.84 46.19 -31.30
CA ASN A 157 -84.68 47.62 -31.03
C ASN A 157 -85.15 48.49 -32.20
N THR A 158 -84.82 48.11 -33.45
CA THR A 158 -85.31 48.82 -34.64
C THR A 158 -86.83 48.78 -34.77
N THR A 159 -87.44 47.59 -34.63
CA THR A 159 -88.91 47.45 -34.70
C THR A 159 -89.62 48.16 -33.54
N LYS A 160 -89.02 48.20 -32.34
CA LYS A 160 -89.50 49.00 -31.21
C LYS A 160 -89.48 50.50 -31.51
N MET A 161 -88.37 51.01 -32.07
CA MET A 161 -88.26 52.43 -32.45
C MET A 161 -89.33 52.81 -33.47
N HIS A 162 -89.53 52.01 -34.52
CA HIS A 162 -90.58 52.25 -35.52
C HIS A 162 -91.98 52.23 -34.88
N TRP A 163 -92.26 51.25 -34.01
CA TRP A 163 -93.53 51.14 -33.29
C TRP A 163 -93.80 52.34 -32.37
N ASP A 164 -92.79 52.80 -31.63
CA ASP A 164 -92.93 53.94 -30.71
C ASP A 164 -93.02 55.28 -31.47
N GLN A 165 -92.35 55.43 -32.62
CA GLN A 165 -92.54 56.57 -33.51
C GLN A 165 -93.96 56.62 -34.07
N LEU A 166 -94.49 55.50 -34.56
CA LEU A 166 -95.86 55.39 -35.07
C LEU A 166 -96.90 55.76 -34.00
N LYS A 167 -96.70 55.31 -32.74
CA LYS A 167 -97.57 55.71 -31.62
C LYS A 167 -97.55 57.22 -31.36
N LYS A 168 -96.38 57.85 -31.48
CA LYS A 168 -96.20 59.30 -31.23
C LYS A 168 -96.83 60.16 -32.33
N SER A 169 -96.83 59.69 -33.58
CA SER A 169 -97.41 60.41 -34.73
C SER A 169 -98.90 60.13 -35.00
N ALA A 170 -99.52 59.16 -34.30
CA ALA A 170 -100.90 58.75 -34.54
C ALA A 170 -101.97 59.66 -33.90
N SER A 171 -103.03 59.96 -34.67
CA SER A 171 -104.20 60.73 -34.21
C SER A 171 -105.18 59.93 -33.35
N PHE A 172 -106.10 60.59 -32.62
CA PHE A 172 -107.07 59.93 -31.72
C PHE A 172 -107.94 58.87 -32.43
N LEU A 173 -108.41 59.17 -33.66
CA LEU A 173 -109.19 58.21 -34.46
C LEU A 173 -108.35 57.03 -34.96
N GLN A 174 -107.08 57.22 -35.31
CA GLN A 174 -106.17 56.13 -35.72
C GLN A 174 -105.90 55.15 -34.57
N ARG A 175 -105.77 55.65 -33.34
CA ARG A 175 -105.60 54.82 -32.13
C ARG A 175 -106.84 53.97 -31.82
N ILE A 176 -108.05 54.47 -32.11
CA ILE A 176 -109.30 53.70 -31.97
C ILE A 176 -109.40 52.61 -33.04
N LEU A 177 -109.02 52.91 -34.29
CA LEU A 177 -109.04 51.95 -35.40
C LEU A 177 -108.09 50.75 -35.15
N TRP A 178 -106.96 50.98 -34.47
CA TRP A 178 -106.02 49.94 -34.06
C TRP A 178 -106.54 48.97 -32.99
N LEU A 179 -107.67 49.25 -32.33
CA LEU A 179 -108.33 48.30 -31.43
C LEU A 179 -109.01 47.15 -32.19
N PHE A 180 -109.33 47.37 -33.47
CA PHE A 180 -110.07 46.43 -34.31
C PHE A 180 -109.23 45.86 -35.48
N GLN A 181 -108.06 46.43 -35.79
CA GLN A 181 -107.19 45.99 -36.89
C GLN A 181 -105.71 45.92 -36.47
N THR A 182 -105.02 44.81 -36.79
CA THR A 182 -103.62 44.59 -36.41
C THR A 182 -102.66 45.47 -37.21
N VAL A 183 -101.89 46.30 -36.50
CA VAL A 183 -100.88 47.18 -37.08
C VAL A 183 -99.62 46.37 -37.46
N PRO A 184 -99.11 46.47 -38.70
CA PRO A 184 -97.93 45.74 -39.15
C PRO A 184 -96.70 45.92 -38.24
N GLU A 185 -96.43 47.15 -37.78
CA GLU A 185 -95.30 47.49 -36.93
C GLU A 185 -95.44 46.92 -35.50
N SER A 186 -96.68 46.87 -34.97
CA SER A 186 -96.97 46.25 -33.67
C SER A 186 -96.79 44.73 -33.72
N LYS A 187 -97.24 44.12 -34.82
CA LYS A 187 -97.07 42.69 -35.08
C LYS A 187 -95.58 42.35 -35.24
N ALA A 188 -94.84 43.13 -36.03
CA ALA A 188 -93.40 42.96 -36.21
C ALA A 188 -92.61 43.08 -34.89
N TYR A 189 -92.96 44.05 -34.02
CA TYR A 189 -92.34 44.17 -32.69
C TYR A 189 -92.66 42.97 -31.77
N LYS A 190 -93.92 42.51 -31.74
CA LYS A 190 -94.31 41.31 -30.96
C LYS A 190 -93.65 40.04 -31.49
N ASP A 191 -93.57 39.88 -32.81
CA ASP A 191 -92.91 38.75 -33.46
C ASP A 191 -91.40 38.77 -33.20
N ALA A 192 -90.75 39.95 -33.23
CA ALA A 192 -89.35 40.13 -32.85
C ALA A 192 -89.11 39.77 -31.37
N GLN A 193 -90.01 40.16 -30.47
CA GLN A 193 -89.91 39.84 -29.03
C GLN A 193 -90.04 38.33 -28.79
N LYS A 194 -90.99 37.68 -29.47
CA LYS A 194 -91.17 36.22 -29.40
C LYS A 194 -89.97 35.48 -29.99
N SER A 195 -89.43 35.95 -31.12
CA SER A 195 -88.24 35.38 -31.78
C SER A 195 -87.00 35.48 -30.91
N LEU A 196 -86.77 36.62 -30.24
CA LEU A 196 -85.65 36.78 -29.30
C LEU A 196 -85.81 35.90 -28.06
N ALA A 197 -87.01 35.83 -27.48
CA ALA A 197 -87.28 34.99 -26.32
C ALA A 197 -87.06 33.50 -26.64
N GLN A 198 -87.52 33.04 -27.81
CA GLN A 198 -87.29 31.68 -28.29
C GLN A 198 -85.79 31.42 -28.49
N ALA A 199 -85.06 32.32 -29.15
CA ALA A 199 -83.62 32.18 -29.36
C ALA A 199 -82.85 32.08 -28.04
N LYS A 200 -83.16 32.92 -27.04
CA LYS A 200 -82.54 32.85 -25.71
C LYS A 200 -82.83 31.53 -24.99
N SER A 201 -84.04 30.99 -25.13
CA SER A 201 -84.42 29.69 -24.59
C SER A 201 -83.67 28.53 -25.27
N ASP A 202 -83.59 28.54 -26.60
CA ASP A 202 -82.91 27.51 -27.39
C ASP A 202 -81.39 27.49 -27.08
N ILE A 203 -80.79 28.66 -26.90
CA ILE A 203 -79.38 28.80 -26.49
C ILE A 203 -79.17 28.22 -25.11
N LYS A 204 -79.99 28.60 -24.13
CA LYS A 204 -79.90 28.04 -22.76
C LYS A 204 -79.99 26.52 -22.78
N LYS A 205 -80.86 25.94 -23.62
CA LYS A 205 -80.98 24.50 -23.79
C LYS A 205 -79.73 23.89 -24.41
N LYS A 206 -79.24 24.41 -25.54
CA LYS A 206 -78.03 23.93 -26.22
C LYS A 206 -76.78 24.05 -25.33
N THR A 207 -76.61 25.18 -24.64
CA THR A 207 -75.50 25.39 -23.70
C THR A 207 -75.53 24.36 -22.57
N LYS A 208 -76.72 24.06 -22.03
CA LYS A 208 -76.86 23.01 -21.02
C LYS A 208 -76.51 21.63 -21.59
N GLU A 209 -76.99 21.29 -22.79
CA GLU A 209 -76.67 20.01 -23.44
C GLU A 209 -75.16 19.83 -23.67
N PHE A 210 -74.44 20.90 -24.04
CA PHE A 210 -72.98 20.85 -24.17
C PHE A 210 -72.26 20.77 -22.82
N ALA A 211 -72.71 21.51 -21.81
CA ALA A 211 -72.16 21.41 -20.45
C ALA A 211 -72.32 19.99 -19.90
N ASP A 212 -73.50 19.39 -20.01
CA ASP A 212 -73.78 18.03 -19.56
C ASP A 212 -72.88 17.00 -20.29
N ARG A 213 -72.62 17.20 -21.59
CA ARG A 213 -71.69 16.34 -22.38
C ARG A 213 -70.23 16.49 -21.93
N ILE A 214 -69.76 17.72 -21.72
CA ILE A 214 -68.40 18.00 -21.26
C ILE A 214 -68.18 17.39 -19.87
N ASP A 215 -69.15 17.55 -18.96
CA ASP A 215 -69.09 16.98 -17.62
C ASP A 215 -69.07 15.45 -17.67
N ALA A 216 -69.87 14.82 -18.53
CA ALA A 216 -69.85 13.37 -18.72
C ALA A 216 -68.47 12.86 -19.21
N ILE A 217 -67.84 13.56 -20.15
CA ILE A 217 -66.49 13.22 -20.63
C ILE A 217 -65.45 13.40 -19.51
N ASN A 218 -65.51 14.50 -18.76
CA ASN A 218 -64.62 14.74 -17.62
C ASN A 218 -64.74 13.66 -16.54
N ILE A 219 -65.96 13.21 -16.23
CA ILE A 219 -66.21 12.09 -15.31
C ILE A 219 -65.57 10.81 -15.85
N ASN A 220 -65.69 10.53 -17.15
CA ASN A 220 -65.05 9.34 -17.74
C ASN A 220 -63.51 9.40 -17.71
N ILE A 221 -62.92 10.56 -17.99
CA ILE A 221 -61.47 10.79 -17.90
C ILE A 221 -61.00 10.57 -16.46
N SER A 222 -61.66 11.20 -15.47
CA SER A 222 -61.28 11.04 -14.06
C SER A 222 -61.39 9.60 -13.58
N LYS A 223 -62.43 8.87 -13.99
CA LYS A 223 -62.56 7.44 -13.70
C LYS A 223 -61.41 6.63 -14.32
N SER A 224 -61.12 6.85 -15.59
CA SER A 224 -60.04 6.15 -16.31
C SER A 224 -58.66 6.44 -15.71
N ARG A 225 -58.41 7.69 -15.28
CA ARG A 225 -57.19 8.09 -14.57
C ARG A 225 -57.07 7.42 -13.20
N ALA A 226 -58.15 7.34 -12.43
CA ALA A 226 -58.14 6.64 -11.15
C ALA A 226 -57.89 5.13 -11.30
N GLU A 227 -58.41 4.51 -12.37
CA GLU A 227 -58.10 3.11 -12.72
C GLU A 227 -56.63 2.95 -13.12
N TYR A 228 -56.09 3.87 -13.91
CA TYR A 228 -54.67 3.90 -14.27
C TYR A 228 -53.74 4.06 -13.06
N GLU A 229 -54.09 4.93 -12.11
CA GLU A 229 -53.31 5.17 -10.90
C GLU A 229 -53.27 3.93 -9.99
N LYS A 230 -54.42 3.27 -9.76
CA LYS A 230 -54.48 1.98 -9.07
C LYS A 230 -53.65 0.90 -9.76
N MET A 231 -53.59 0.94 -11.09
CA MET A 231 -52.76 0.01 -11.87
C MET A 231 -51.27 0.29 -11.67
N LEU A 232 -50.86 1.56 -11.63
CA LEU A 232 -49.48 1.95 -11.33
C LEU A 232 -49.06 1.54 -9.91
N GLU A 233 -49.94 1.70 -8.91
CA GLU A 233 -49.69 1.24 -7.54
C GLU A 233 -49.44 -0.27 -7.48
N ARG A 234 -50.23 -1.06 -8.22
CA ARG A 234 -50.02 -2.51 -8.33
C ARG A 234 -48.68 -2.82 -9.00
N VAL A 235 -48.35 -2.14 -10.09
CA VAL A 235 -47.09 -2.32 -10.81
C VAL A 235 -45.88 -1.97 -9.94
N ALA A 236 -45.96 -0.95 -9.09
CA ALA A 236 -44.89 -0.60 -8.17
C ALA A 236 -44.56 -1.73 -7.16
N GLN A 237 -45.53 -2.56 -6.80
CA GLN A 237 -45.31 -3.69 -5.88
C GLN A 237 -44.50 -4.83 -6.50
N ILE A 238 -44.50 -4.95 -7.83
CA ILE A 238 -43.82 -6.05 -8.54
C ILE A 238 -42.42 -5.65 -9.06
N GLU A 239 -42.08 -4.37 -9.05
CA GLU A 239 -40.79 -3.83 -9.51
C GLU A 239 -39.57 -4.58 -8.95
N PRO A 240 -39.49 -4.96 -7.65
CA PRO A 240 -38.34 -5.70 -7.11
C PRO A 240 -38.13 -7.10 -7.70
N PHE A 241 -39.17 -7.69 -8.29
CA PHE A 241 -39.16 -9.05 -8.85
C PHE A 241 -39.01 -9.04 -10.38
N ALA A 242 -39.11 -7.86 -11.01
CA ALA A 242 -38.99 -7.72 -12.45
C ALA A 242 -37.56 -7.96 -12.94
N ASP A 243 -37.43 -8.37 -14.19
CA ASP A 243 -36.16 -8.36 -14.91
C ASP A 243 -35.66 -6.92 -15.02
N GLY A 244 -34.40 -6.71 -14.59
CA GLY A 244 -33.79 -5.37 -14.55
C GLY A 244 -33.90 -4.65 -13.22
N ALA A 245 -34.45 -5.26 -12.16
CA ALA A 245 -34.57 -4.63 -10.84
C ALA A 245 -33.23 -4.12 -10.25
N ILE A 246 -32.11 -4.75 -10.61
CA ILE A 246 -30.76 -4.33 -10.18
C ILE A 246 -30.09 -3.35 -11.15
N ILE A 247 -30.72 -3.04 -12.29
CA ILE A 247 -30.18 -2.12 -13.29
C ILE A 247 -30.54 -0.69 -12.88
N GLY A 248 -29.55 0.07 -12.43
CA GLY A 248 -29.76 1.44 -11.98
C GLY A 248 -30.34 2.37 -13.05
N ASN A 249 -31.19 3.32 -12.63
CA ASN A 249 -31.82 4.35 -13.47
C ASN A 249 -30.90 5.51 -13.90
N GLY A 250 -29.58 5.32 -13.85
CA GLY A 250 -28.58 6.33 -14.22
C GLY A 250 -28.24 7.36 -13.12
N ARG A 251 -28.75 7.22 -11.90
CA ARG A 251 -28.27 7.96 -10.71
C ARG A 251 -27.03 7.28 -10.12
N SER A 252 -26.03 8.06 -9.74
CA SER A 252 -24.64 7.61 -9.53
C SER A 252 -24.35 6.73 -8.30
N ASP A 253 -25.31 6.42 -7.42
CA ASP A 253 -24.98 6.06 -6.03
C ASP A 253 -25.68 4.79 -5.48
N PHE A 254 -26.13 3.83 -6.29
CA PHE A 254 -27.00 2.75 -5.78
C PHE A 254 -26.31 1.59 -5.04
N THR A 255 -25.05 1.26 -5.34
CA THR A 255 -24.37 0.12 -4.69
C THR A 255 -23.24 0.63 -3.80
N LEU A 256 -23.51 0.77 -2.50
CA LEU A 256 -22.48 1.05 -1.49
C LEU A 256 -21.81 -0.23 -0.97
N GLU A 257 -22.48 -1.38 -1.15
CA GLU A 257 -22.02 -2.69 -0.72
C GLU A 257 -21.89 -3.62 -1.93
N THR A 258 -20.98 -4.58 -1.88
CA THR A 258 -20.83 -5.57 -2.94
C THR A 258 -21.94 -6.61 -2.84
N GLN A 259 -22.71 -6.81 -3.90
CA GLN A 259 -23.74 -7.85 -3.98
C GLN A 259 -23.14 -9.13 -4.57
N SER A 260 -23.60 -10.30 -4.12
CA SER A 260 -23.11 -11.60 -4.56
C SER A 260 -24.25 -12.47 -5.09
N TYR A 261 -24.07 -13.01 -6.30
CA TYR A 261 -25.03 -13.91 -6.95
C TYR A 261 -24.39 -15.28 -7.14
N THR A 262 -25.01 -16.33 -6.59
CA THR A 262 -24.45 -17.68 -6.55
C THR A 262 -25.07 -18.58 -7.60
N PHE A 263 -24.22 -19.34 -8.28
CA PHE A 263 -24.58 -20.29 -9.31
C PHE A 263 -24.00 -21.66 -8.99
N GLU A 264 -24.73 -22.70 -9.40
CA GLU A 264 -24.26 -24.07 -9.37
C GLU A 264 -24.52 -24.69 -10.75
N ARG A 265 -23.47 -25.23 -11.36
CA ARG A 265 -23.55 -25.87 -12.67
C ARG A 265 -22.58 -27.04 -12.71
N ASP A 266 -23.07 -28.19 -13.15
CA ASP A 266 -22.28 -29.42 -13.31
C ASP A 266 -21.51 -29.83 -12.03
N GLY A 267 -22.06 -29.54 -10.85
CA GLY A 267 -21.43 -29.82 -9.55
C GLY A 267 -20.33 -28.83 -9.12
N HIS A 268 -20.17 -27.73 -9.85
CA HIS A 268 -19.24 -26.65 -9.54
C HIS A 268 -19.99 -25.37 -9.18
N ARG A 269 -19.53 -24.70 -8.11
CA ARG A 269 -20.11 -23.43 -7.65
C ARG A 269 -19.28 -22.26 -8.12
N PHE A 270 -19.94 -21.19 -8.55
CA PHE A 270 -19.30 -19.92 -8.86
C PHE A 270 -20.17 -18.75 -8.44
N ASN A 271 -19.53 -17.61 -8.17
CA ASN A 271 -20.19 -16.39 -7.72
C ASN A 271 -19.89 -15.24 -8.67
N LEU A 272 -20.87 -14.40 -8.94
CA LEU A 272 -20.70 -13.10 -9.58
C LEU A 272 -20.86 -12.00 -8.54
N LEU A 273 -19.85 -11.17 -8.38
CA LEU A 273 -19.87 -10.01 -7.47
C LEU A 273 -20.14 -8.72 -8.25
N ASP A 274 -21.20 -7.99 -7.88
CA ASP A 274 -21.43 -6.63 -8.38
C ASP A 274 -20.71 -5.63 -7.49
N VAL A 275 -19.61 -5.07 -7.99
CA VAL A 275 -18.73 -4.18 -7.23
C VAL A 275 -19.13 -2.73 -7.47
N PRO A 276 -19.16 -1.87 -6.43
CA PRO A 276 -19.40 -0.43 -6.59
C PRO A 276 -18.51 0.24 -7.65
N GLY A 277 -19.03 1.31 -8.27
CA GLY A 277 -18.29 2.09 -9.26
C GLY A 277 -17.02 2.74 -8.71
N ILE A 278 -15.96 2.79 -9.52
CA ILE A 278 -14.60 3.16 -9.09
C ILE A 278 -14.22 4.61 -9.40
N GLU A 279 -15.19 5.40 -9.90
CA GLU A 279 -15.03 6.82 -10.23
C GLU A 279 -16.04 7.62 -9.37
N GLY A 280 -15.56 8.33 -8.34
CA GLY A 280 -16.40 9.18 -7.47
C GLY A 280 -15.96 9.29 -6.00
N LYS A 281 -16.93 9.29 -5.07
CA LYS A 281 -16.72 9.41 -3.61
C LYS A 281 -16.19 8.10 -2.98
N GLU A 282 -14.99 7.71 -3.41
CA GLU A 282 -14.38 6.40 -3.15
C GLU A 282 -14.04 6.12 -1.68
N SER A 283 -13.82 7.16 -0.87
CA SER A 283 -13.58 6.99 0.57
C SER A 283 -14.71 6.27 1.31
N LYS A 284 -15.92 6.22 0.72
CA LYS A 284 -17.08 5.53 1.30
C LYS A 284 -17.20 4.05 0.91
N VAL A 285 -16.50 3.61 -0.16
CA VAL A 285 -16.68 2.26 -0.75
C VAL A 285 -15.37 1.51 -0.98
N SER A 286 -14.23 2.12 -0.64
CA SER A 286 -12.89 1.55 -0.84
C SER A 286 -12.75 0.15 -0.23
N ASP A 287 -13.24 -0.07 0.99
CA ASP A 287 -13.15 -1.37 1.65
C ASP A 287 -13.98 -2.45 0.95
N ALA A 288 -15.19 -2.11 0.50
CA ALA A 288 -16.06 -3.06 -0.19
C ALA A 288 -15.47 -3.50 -1.54
N ILE A 289 -14.90 -2.53 -2.28
CA ILE A 289 -14.18 -2.78 -3.54
C ILE A 289 -12.97 -3.67 -3.29
N TRP A 290 -12.16 -3.30 -2.30
CA TRP A 290 -10.94 -4.00 -1.96
C TRP A 290 -11.24 -5.45 -1.54
N GLN A 291 -12.27 -5.68 -0.71
CA GLN A 291 -12.70 -7.02 -0.31
C GLN A 291 -13.20 -7.86 -1.48
N ALA A 292 -14.03 -7.30 -2.38
CA ALA A 292 -14.57 -8.02 -3.51
C ALA A 292 -13.48 -8.49 -4.48
N VAL A 293 -12.48 -7.64 -4.71
CA VAL A 293 -11.35 -7.96 -5.58
C VAL A 293 -10.44 -9.03 -4.96
N HIS A 294 -10.15 -8.97 -3.65
CA HIS A 294 -9.34 -9.99 -2.98
C HIS A 294 -10.01 -11.37 -2.97
N LYS A 295 -11.35 -11.41 -2.93
CA LYS A 295 -12.14 -12.65 -3.07
C LYS A 295 -12.16 -13.22 -4.48
N ALA A 296 -11.97 -12.38 -5.50
CA ALA A 296 -12.13 -12.79 -6.88
C ALA A 296 -10.92 -13.60 -7.40
N HIS A 297 -11.20 -14.61 -8.22
CA HIS A 297 -10.19 -15.33 -9.02
C HIS A 297 -10.07 -14.72 -10.42
N THR A 298 -11.16 -14.12 -10.89
CA THR A 298 -11.23 -13.38 -12.16
C THR A 298 -11.93 -12.06 -11.94
N VAL A 299 -11.42 -11.01 -12.57
CA VAL A 299 -12.03 -9.69 -12.52
C VAL A 299 -12.35 -9.21 -13.93
N PHE A 300 -13.62 -8.90 -14.16
CA PHE A 300 -14.05 -8.15 -15.33
C PHE A 300 -13.97 -6.67 -15.04
N TYR A 301 -13.04 -5.97 -15.69
CA TYR A 301 -13.04 -4.51 -15.75
C TYR A 301 -14.00 -4.04 -16.83
N VAL A 302 -15.19 -3.56 -16.43
CA VAL A 302 -16.24 -3.10 -17.33
C VAL A 302 -16.07 -1.60 -17.63
N THR A 303 -16.01 -1.26 -18.91
CA THR A 303 -15.99 0.13 -19.38
C THR A 303 -16.95 0.33 -20.56
N GLY A 304 -17.50 1.54 -20.66
CA GLY A 304 -18.28 1.97 -21.82
C GLY A 304 -17.45 2.62 -22.91
N LYS A 305 -16.12 2.71 -22.75
CA LYS A 305 -15.19 3.37 -23.66
C LYS A 305 -14.21 2.36 -24.26
N ALA A 306 -13.94 2.46 -25.55
CA ALA A 306 -12.97 1.61 -26.23
C ALA A 306 -11.51 2.02 -25.96
N SER A 307 -11.28 3.18 -25.36
CA SER A 307 -9.96 3.74 -25.07
C SER A 307 -9.38 3.23 -23.76
N ALA A 308 -8.05 3.13 -23.68
CA ALA A 308 -7.34 2.80 -22.45
C ALA A 308 -7.73 3.73 -21.28
N PRO A 309 -7.83 3.21 -20.03
CA PRO A 309 -8.07 4.03 -18.85
C PRO A 309 -6.96 5.06 -18.63
N GLN A 310 -7.32 6.22 -18.07
CA GLN A 310 -6.35 7.29 -17.85
C GLN A 310 -5.40 6.98 -16.68
N LYS A 311 -4.12 7.29 -16.87
CA LYS A 311 -3.10 7.35 -15.81
C LYS A 311 -3.24 8.66 -15.03
N GLY A 312 -3.01 8.62 -13.73
CA GLY A 312 -3.01 9.79 -12.87
C GLY A 312 -1.87 10.77 -13.17
N ASP A 313 -1.97 11.97 -12.60
CA ASP A 313 -0.98 13.04 -12.72
C ASP A 313 0.12 12.97 -11.64
N GLY A 314 0.17 11.86 -10.89
CA GLY A 314 1.09 11.63 -9.78
C GLY A 314 0.64 12.23 -8.43
N LYS A 315 -0.27 13.21 -8.43
CA LYS A 315 -0.91 13.72 -7.21
C LYS A 315 -2.24 13.04 -6.93
N ASN A 316 -2.98 12.69 -7.98
CA ASN A 316 -4.23 11.95 -7.90
C ASN A 316 -4.10 10.64 -8.70
N PRO A 317 -4.39 9.47 -8.10
CA PRO A 317 -4.36 8.21 -8.83
C PRO A 317 -5.45 8.18 -9.91
N GLY A 318 -5.05 7.89 -11.16
CA GLY A 318 -6.00 7.73 -12.27
C GLY A 318 -6.71 6.38 -12.23
N THR A 319 -7.69 6.16 -13.11
CA THR A 319 -8.43 4.89 -13.21
C THR A 319 -7.47 3.70 -13.40
N LEU A 320 -6.40 3.89 -14.17
CA LEU A 320 -5.38 2.85 -14.38
C LEU A 320 -4.55 2.54 -13.13
N ASP A 321 -4.22 3.55 -12.32
CA ASP A 321 -3.48 3.36 -11.07
C ASP A 321 -4.36 2.65 -10.03
N LYS A 322 -5.65 2.98 -9.99
CA LYS A 322 -6.66 2.30 -9.15
C LYS A 322 -6.86 0.84 -9.56
N ILE A 323 -6.95 0.57 -10.87
CA ILE A 323 -6.96 -0.79 -11.43
C ILE A 323 -5.73 -1.55 -10.93
N LYS A 324 -4.53 -0.99 -11.06
CA LYS A 324 -3.30 -1.66 -10.60
C LYS A 324 -3.26 -1.87 -9.09
N GLN A 325 -3.71 -0.90 -8.30
CA GLN A 325 -3.74 -0.97 -6.85
C GLN A 325 -4.70 -2.04 -6.34
N HIS A 326 -5.90 -2.12 -6.93
CA HIS A 326 -6.92 -3.07 -6.50
C HIS A 326 -6.72 -4.46 -7.12
N LEU A 327 -6.38 -4.53 -8.41
CA LEU A 327 -6.34 -5.75 -9.24
C LEU A 327 -4.92 -6.31 -9.43
N GLY A 328 -3.97 -5.91 -8.59
CA GLY A 328 -2.57 -6.32 -8.73
C GLY A 328 -2.38 -7.84 -8.75
N ALA A 329 -1.66 -8.34 -9.77
CA ALA A 329 -1.00 -9.65 -9.98
C ALA A 329 -1.74 -10.98 -9.65
N GLN A 330 -2.95 -10.95 -9.10
CA GLN A 330 -3.49 -12.07 -8.31
C GLN A 330 -4.69 -12.79 -8.95
N SER A 331 -5.38 -12.13 -9.87
CA SER A 331 -6.62 -12.61 -10.50
C SER A 331 -6.54 -12.43 -12.01
N GLU A 332 -7.15 -13.33 -12.77
CA GLU A 332 -7.25 -13.16 -14.23
C GLU A 332 -8.06 -11.90 -14.52
N VAL A 333 -7.49 -10.91 -15.21
CA VAL A 333 -8.17 -9.66 -15.54
C VAL A 333 -8.58 -9.64 -17.00
N TRP A 334 -9.86 -9.36 -17.24
CA TRP A 334 -10.44 -9.20 -18.56
C TRP A 334 -11.09 -7.83 -18.66
N THR A 335 -10.87 -7.11 -19.76
CA THR A 335 -11.63 -5.88 -20.02
C THR A 335 -12.95 -6.26 -20.69
N VAL A 336 -14.08 -5.75 -20.21
CA VAL A 336 -15.37 -5.87 -20.89
C VAL A 336 -15.77 -4.51 -21.44
N PHE A 337 -15.61 -4.34 -22.75
CA PHE A 337 -16.11 -3.16 -23.46
C PHE A 337 -17.60 -3.32 -23.71
N ASN A 338 -18.41 -2.63 -22.90
CA ASN A 338 -19.86 -2.63 -23.03
C ASN A 338 -20.31 -1.48 -23.94
N LYS A 339 -20.49 -1.77 -25.23
CA LYS A 339 -20.95 -0.80 -26.21
C LYS A 339 -22.42 -0.45 -25.98
N ARG A 340 -22.70 0.85 -25.86
CA ARG A 340 -24.05 1.36 -25.65
C ARG A 340 -24.88 1.31 -26.94
N VAL A 341 -25.83 0.38 -26.97
CA VAL A 341 -26.83 0.26 -28.04
C VAL A 341 -28.21 0.42 -27.42
N GLN A 342 -28.91 1.50 -27.79
CA GLN A 342 -30.27 1.79 -27.31
C GLN A 342 -31.30 1.70 -28.45
N ASN A 343 -30.85 1.62 -29.70
CA ASN A 343 -31.71 1.55 -30.87
C ASN A 343 -31.26 0.41 -31.81
N PRO A 344 -32.18 -0.43 -32.33
CA PRO A 344 -31.89 -1.50 -33.27
C PRO A 344 -31.05 -1.07 -34.49
N ILE A 345 -31.25 0.17 -34.98
CA ILE A 345 -30.55 0.72 -36.15
C ILE A 345 -29.02 0.71 -35.96
N GLN A 346 -28.53 0.79 -34.72
CA GLN A 346 -27.09 0.83 -34.44
C GLN A 346 -26.37 -0.49 -34.74
N ILE A 347 -27.08 -1.63 -34.74
CA ILE A 347 -26.54 -2.99 -34.94
C ILE A 347 -27.16 -3.71 -36.15
N ASN A 348 -28.05 -3.01 -36.89
CA ASN A 348 -28.64 -3.52 -38.11
C ASN A 348 -27.66 -3.35 -39.28
N GLY A 349 -27.27 -4.47 -39.92
CA GLY A 349 -26.32 -4.48 -41.04
C GLY A 349 -24.92 -3.97 -40.71
N ARG A 350 -24.53 -3.92 -39.44
CA ARG A 350 -23.23 -3.44 -38.95
C ARG A 350 -22.64 -4.40 -37.93
N ASP A 351 -21.33 -4.48 -37.87
CA ASP A 351 -20.62 -5.17 -36.80
C ASP A 351 -20.80 -4.43 -35.48
N LEU A 352 -20.73 -5.19 -34.38
CA LEU A 352 -20.88 -4.62 -33.04
C LEU A 352 -19.79 -3.58 -32.77
N VAL A 353 -18.54 -3.87 -33.13
CA VAL A 353 -17.38 -2.99 -32.95
C VAL A 353 -16.97 -2.42 -34.31
N SER A 354 -16.74 -1.11 -34.39
CA SER A 354 -16.23 -0.46 -35.60
C SER A 354 -14.71 -0.62 -35.72
N SER A 355 -14.16 -0.46 -36.93
CA SER A 355 -12.71 -0.57 -37.16
C SER A 355 -11.87 0.39 -36.30
N GLY A 356 -12.37 1.61 -36.03
CA GLY A 356 -11.69 2.57 -35.16
C GLY A 356 -11.75 2.20 -33.66
N GLU A 357 -12.86 1.62 -33.22
CA GLU A 357 -12.97 1.07 -31.86
C GLU A 357 -12.04 -0.13 -31.68
N GLU A 358 -11.97 -1.02 -32.68
CA GLU A 358 -11.06 -2.19 -32.65
C GLU A 358 -9.60 -1.76 -32.50
N GLN A 359 -9.15 -0.76 -33.25
CA GLN A 359 -7.80 -0.18 -33.09
C GLN A 359 -7.58 0.40 -31.68
N SER A 360 -8.61 1.05 -31.11
CA SER A 360 -8.53 1.61 -29.77
C SER A 360 -8.45 0.52 -28.70
N LEU A 361 -9.17 -0.59 -28.87
CA LEU A 361 -9.16 -1.74 -27.98
C LEU A 361 -7.81 -2.48 -28.02
N GLN A 362 -7.15 -2.55 -29.17
CA GLN A 362 -5.78 -3.08 -29.25
C GLN A 362 -4.78 -2.23 -28.45
N VAL A 363 -4.93 -0.89 -28.48
CA VAL A 363 -4.12 0.02 -27.65
C VAL A 363 -4.45 -0.16 -26.17
N LEU A 364 -5.73 -0.36 -25.83
CA LEU A 364 -6.17 -0.68 -24.47
C LEU A 364 -5.51 -1.96 -23.99
N ASP A 365 -5.57 -3.05 -24.77
CA ASP A 365 -5.00 -4.35 -24.41
C ASP A 365 -3.49 -4.24 -24.13
N LYS A 366 -2.76 -3.52 -24.99
CA LYS A 366 -1.34 -3.26 -24.78
C LYS A 366 -1.10 -2.50 -23.46
N THR A 367 -1.87 -1.44 -23.22
CA THR A 367 -1.72 -0.60 -22.02
C THR A 367 -2.02 -1.38 -20.74
N MET A 368 -3.07 -2.20 -20.74
CA MET A 368 -3.45 -3.03 -19.61
C MET A 368 -2.40 -4.11 -19.34
N ARG A 369 -1.87 -4.75 -20.39
CA ARG A 369 -0.79 -5.74 -20.28
C ARG A 369 0.51 -5.13 -19.75
N ASP A 370 0.88 -3.93 -20.21
CA ASP A 370 2.05 -3.20 -19.69
C ASP A 370 1.91 -2.88 -18.18
N TYR A 371 0.68 -2.72 -17.68
CA TYR A 371 0.41 -2.37 -16.27
C TYR A 371 0.20 -3.57 -15.33
N LEU A 372 -0.45 -4.62 -15.82
CA LEU A 372 -0.87 -5.79 -15.04
C LEU A 372 -0.06 -7.07 -15.36
N GLY A 373 0.80 -7.03 -16.37
CA GLY A 373 1.60 -8.17 -16.81
C GLY A 373 0.73 -9.36 -17.23
N ASP A 374 1.16 -10.56 -16.86
CA ASP A 374 0.53 -11.83 -17.23
C ASP A 374 -0.86 -12.04 -16.64
N SER A 375 -1.27 -11.20 -15.67
CA SER A 375 -2.63 -11.25 -15.12
C SER A 375 -3.67 -10.77 -16.13
N TYR A 376 -3.29 -9.89 -17.06
CA TYR A 376 -4.20 -9.39 -18.09
C TYR A 376 -4.34 -10.36 -19.26
N GLN A 377 -5.56 -10.82 -19.50
CA GLN A 377 -5.85 -11.79 -20.55
C GLN A 377 -6.09 -11.08 -21.89
N SER A 378 -7.26 -10.48 -22.06
CA SER A 378 -7.67 -9.71 -23.24
C SER A 378 -8.95 -8.92 -22.93
N HIS A 379 -9.54 -8.33 -23.97
CA HIS A 379 -10.83 -7.68 -23.89
C HIS A 379 -11.95 -8.56 -24.50
N LEU A 380 -13.18 -8.32 -24.05
CA LEU A 380 -14.42 -8.85 -24.61
C LEU A 380 -15.32 -7.67 -24.98
N SER A 381 -15.81 -7.65 -26.21
CA SER A 381 -16.71 -6.60 -26.70
C SER A 381 -18.14 -7.09 -26.72
N VAL A 382 -19.01 -6.46 -25.94
CA VAL A 382 -20.43 -6.84 -25.79
C VAL A 382 -21.35 -5.62 -25.84
N SER A 383 -22.65 -5.86 -26.03
CA SER A 383 -23.68 -4.85 -25.75
C SER A 383 -24.72 -5.44 -24.81
N ALA A 384 -24.60 -5.10 -23.52
CA ALA A 384 -25.39 -5.74 -22.47
C ALA A 384 -26.89 -5.41 -22.56
N TYR A 385 -27.27 -4.21 -22.98
CA TYR A 385 -28.68 -3.80 -22.96
C TYR A 385 -29.55 -4.54 -23.99
N PRO A 386 -29.15 -4.68 -25.28
CA PRO A 386 -29.88 -5.56 -26.20
C PRO A 386 -29.88 -7.02 -25.76
N ALA A 387 -28.80 -7.51 -25.15
CA ALA A 387 -28.74 -8.88 -24.61
C ALA A 387 -29.74 -9.08 -23.46
N PHE A 388 -29.80 -8.12 -22.54
CA PHE A 388 -30.77 -8.08 -21.44
C PHE A 388 -32.20 -8.12 -21.98
N LEU A 389 -32.53 -7.26 -22.95
CA LEU A 389 -33.86 -7.24 -23.57
C LEU A 389 -34.19 -8.56 -24.26
N ALA A 390 -33.22 -9.23 -24.89
CA ALA A 390 -33.43 -10.54 -25.49
C ALA A 390 -33.74 -11.60 -24.41
N ALA A 391 -32.96 -11.62 -23.33
CA ALA A 391 -33.07 -12.63 -22.27
C ALA A 391 -34.30 -12.45 -21.37
N SER A 392 -34.82 -11.22 -21.24
CA SER A 392 -35.86 -10.90 -20.27
C SER A 392 -37.25 -11.41 -20.66
N SER A 393 -37.91 -12.09 -19.73
CA SER A 393 -39.31 -12.55 -19.87
C SER A 393 -40.27 -11.84 -18.93
N CYS A 394 -39.76 -11.20 -17.87
CA CYS A 394 -40.55 -10.63 -16.78
C CYS A 394 -40.32 -9.13 -16.65
N LEU A 395 -40.50 -8.39 -17.75
CA LEU A 395 -40.39 -6.92 -17.76
C LEU A 395 -41.66 -6.26 -17.22
N ILE A 396 -41.49 -5.11 -16.56
CA ILE A 396 -42.61 -4.34 -16.03
C ILE A 396 -43.58 -3.95 -17.17
N PRO A 397 -44.89 -4.25 -17.08
CA PRO A 397 -45.86 -3.91 -18.12
C PRO A 397 -45.94 -2.41 -18.40
N GLY A 398 -45.83 -2.02 -19.66
CA GLY A 398 -45.87 -0.63 -20.10
C GLY A 398 -44.63 0.21 -19.74
N SER A 399 -43.55 -0.45 -19.31
CA SER A 399 -42.26 0.17 -19.02
C SER A 399 -41.50 0.56 -20.29
N ARG A 400 -40.44 1.36 -20.10
CA ARG A 400 -39.50 1.72 -21.17
C ARG A 400 -38.81 0.49 -21.74
N ASP A 401 -38.43 -0.46 -20.90
CA ASP A 401 -37.69 -1.65 -21.34
C ASP A 401 -38.58 -2.60 -22.15
N GLU A 402 -39.82 -2.83 -21.72
CA GLU A 402 -40.80 -3.63 -22.47
C GLU A 402 -41.16 -3.00 -23.83
N THR A 403 -41.14 -1.66 -23.90
CA THR A 403 -41.31 -0.91 -25.16
C THR A 403 -40.06 -1.00 -26.04
N SER A 404 -38.86 -1.01 -25.44
CA SER A 404 -37.60 -1.11 -26.17
C SER A 404 -37.42 -2.53 -26.72
N GLN A 405 -37.75 -3.56 -25.95
CA GLN A 405 -37.77 -4.95 -26.36
C GLN A 405 -38.62 -5.16 -27.62
N GLU A 406 -39.84 -4.61 -27.65
CA GLU A 406 -40.69 -4.62 -28.86
C GLU A 406 -39.95 -4.06 -30.09
N LYS A 407 -39.28 -2.91 -29.95
CA LYS A 407 -38.57 -2.28 -31.06
C LYS A 407 -37.43 -3.15 -31.60
N PHE A 408 -36.72 -3.87 -30.72
CA PHE A 408 -35.69 -4.81 -31.14
C PHE A 408 -36.28 -6.05 -31.78
N PHE A 409 -37.35 -6.62 -31.21
CA PHE A 409 -38.01 -7.82 -31.74
C PHE A 409 -38.75 -7.61 -33.07
N VAL A 410 -39.04 -6.36 -33.45
CA VAL A 410 -39.48 -6.04 -34.82
C VAL A 410 -38.40 -6.33 -35.87
N GLN A 411 -37.11 -6.27 -35.51
CA GLN A 411 -35.99 -6.41 -36.45
C GLN A 411 -35.18 -7.70 -36.27
N PHE A 412 -35.18 -8.28 -35.07
CA PHE A 412 -34.33 -9.41 -34.71
C PHE A 412 -35.11 -10.43 -33.87
N THR A 413 -34.87 -11.70 -34.10
CA THR A 413 -35.26 -12.75 -33.15
C THR A 413 -34.45 -12.67 -31.87
N GLU A 414 -34.90 -13.36 -30.81
CA GLU A 414 -34.16 -13.46 -29.54
C GLU A 414 -32.72 -13.96 -29.75
N GLU A 415 -32.55 -15.07 -30.48
CA GLU A 415 -31.25 -15.68 -30.76
C GLU A 415 -30.34 -14.75 -31.56
N GLU A 416 -30.87 -14.08 -32.60
CA GLU A 416 -30.11 -13.10 -33.38
C GLU A 416 -29.66 -11.92 -32.53
N LEU A 417 -30.48 -11.46 -31.59
CA LEU A 417 -30.15 -10.34 -30.71
C LEU A 417 -29.07 -10.71 -29.69
N LEU A 418 -29.14 -11.93 -29.12
CA LEU A 418 -28.07 -12.49 -28.27
C LEU A 418 -26.76 -12.67 -29.04
N LYS A 419 -26.84 -13.08 -30.31
CA LYS A 419 -25.65 -13.19 -31.19
C LYS A 419 -25.06 -11.82 -31.52
N LYS A 420 -25.90 -10.85 -31.92
CA LYS A 420 -25.46 -9.49 -32.30
C LYS A 420 -24.92 -8.67 -31.14
N SER A 421 -25.44 -8.88 -29.93
CA SER A 421 -24.90 -8.29 -28.71
C SER A 421 -23.59 -8.93 -28.25
N ASN A 422 -23.20 -10.05 -28.86
CA ASN A 422 -22.01 -10.83 -28.54
C ASN A 422 -21.95 -11.29 -27.06
N ILE A 423 -23.08 -11.41 -26.37
CA ILE A 423 -23.11 -11.82 -24.96
C ILE A 423 -22.57 -13.25 -24.75
N HIS A 424 -22.62 -14.07 -25.80
CA HIS A 424 -22.05 -15.41 -25.84
C HIS A 424 -20.54 -15.44 -25.50
N ALA A 425 -19.80 -14.37 -25.86
CA ALA A 425 -18.40 -14.25 -25.51
C ALA A 425 -18.17 -14.28 -23.98
N ILE A 426 -19.16 -13.88 -23.19
CA ILE A 426 -19.12 -13.97 -21.72
C ILE A 426 -19.72 -15.29 -21.24
N THR A 427 -20.87 -15.73 -21.77
CA THR A 427 -21.52 -16.97 -21.29
C THR A 427 -20.71 -18.23 -21.60
N GLU A 428 -19.88 -18.23 -22.65
CA GLU A 428 -18.93 -19.31 -22.95
C GLU A 428 -17.92 -19.54 -21.83
N MET A 429 -17.59 -18.51 -21.03
CA MET A 429 -16.73 -18.65 -19.85
C MET A 429 -17.39 -19.47 -18.72
N PHE A 430 -18.68 -19.79 -18.86
CA PHE A 430 -19.49 -20.56 -17.91
C PHE A 430 -20.08 -21.84 -18.53
N ASN A 431 -19.55 -22.29 -19.67
CA ASN A 431 -19.92 -23.59 -20.23
C ASN A 431 -19.29 -24.75 -19.43
N GLU A 432 -19.79 -25.96 -19.62
CA GLU A 432 -19.33 -27.17 -18.91
C GLU A 432 -17.81 -27.35 -18.98
N LYS A 433 -17.23 -27.18 -20.18
CA LYS A 433 -15.78 -27.29 -20.41
C LYS A 433 -15.00 -26.32 -19.53
N THR A 434 -15.44 -25.06 -19.43
CA THR A 434 -14.73 -24.02 -18.65
C THR A 434 -14.97 -24.17 -17.16
N VAL A 435 -16.21 -24.44 -16.75
CA VAL A 435 -16.60 -24.62 -15.34
C VAL A 435 -15.85 -25.80 -14.72
N SER A 436 -15.60 -26.88 -15.47
CA SER A 436 -14.80 -28.01 -14.98
C SER A 436 -13.36 -27.62 -14.57
N THR A 437 -12.80 -26.55 -15.17
CA THR A 437 -11.45 -26.03 -14.86
C THR A 437 -11.42 -25.10 -13.65
N PHE A 438 -12.57 -24.70 -13.10
CA PHE A 438 -12.64 -23.71 -12.03
C PHE A 438 -11.85 -24.11 -10.79
N LYS A 439 -11.80 -25.40 -10.42
CA LYS A 439 -10.99 -25.86 -9.29
C LYS A 439 -9.50 -25.58 -9.47
N GLU A 440 -8.99 -25.86 -10.68
CA GLU A 440 -7.60 -25.56 -11.04
C GLU A 440 -7.34 -24.04 -11.05
N LYS A 441 -8.28 -23.26 -11.58
CA LYS A 441 -8.17 -21.78 -11.58
C LYS A 441 -8.21 -21.17 -10.19
N ILE A 442 -9.06 -21.68 -9.29
CA ILE A 442 -9.09 -21.28 -7.87
C ILE A 442 -7.72 -21.54 -7.25
N PHE A 443 -7.21 -22.77 -7.41
CA PHE A 443 -5.92 -23.16 -6.87
C PHE A 443 -4.78 -22.27 -7.40
N ARG A 444 -4.71 -22.07 -8.72
CA ARG A 444 -3.69 -21.22 -9.36
C ARG A 444 -3.77 -19.77 -8.90
N SER A 445 -4.96 -19.18 -8.84
CA SER A 445 -5.15 -17.80 -8.39
C SER A 445 -4.72 -17.65 -6.94
N ASN A 446 -5.15 -18.53 -6.04
CA ASN A 446 -4.76 -18.42 -4.64
C ASN A 446 -3.28 -18.74 -4.41
N ASN A 447 -2.69 -19.64 -5.20
CA ASN A 447 -1.24 -19.89 -5.16
C ASN A 447 -0.44 -18.66 -5.62
N ASN A 448 -0.88 -17.99 -6.69
CA ASN A 448 -0.29 -16.73 -7.14
C ASN A 448 -0.41 -15.63 -6.07
N LYS A 449 -1.55 -15.54 -5.37
CA LYS A 449 -1.72 -14.63 -4.24
C LYS A 449 -0.70 -14.89 -3.13
N ALA A 450 -0.53 -16.15 -2.73
CA ALA A 450 0.47 -16.53 -1.74
C ALA A 450 1.89 -16.18 -2.22
N ARG A 451 2.19 -16.47 -3.49
CA ARG A 451 3.48 -16.17 -4.11
C ARG A 451 3.83 -14.69 -4.08
N GLU A 452 2.86 -13.81 -4.36
CA GLU A 452 3.08 -12.37 -4.29
C GLU A 452 3.37 -11.87 -2.88
N VAL A 453 2.68 -12.41 -1.86
CA VAL A 453 2.98 -12.09 -0.45
C VAL A 453 4.42 -12.51 -0.11
N VAL A 454 4.84 -13.70 -0.54
CA VAL A 454 6.22 -14.18 -0.35
C VAL A 454 7.24 -13.31 -1.08
N ASN A 455 6.96 -12.95 -2.33
CA ASN A 455 7.83 -12.06 -3.11
C ASN A 455 7.97 -10.68 -2.46
N ARG A 456 6.88 -10.10 -1.96
CA ARG A 456 6.93 -8.83 -1.22
C ARG A 456 7.73 -8.96 0.07
N ALA A 457 7.52 -10.03 0.83
CA ALA A 457 8.31 -10.33 2.03
C ALA A 457 9.81 -10.47 1.69
N LEU A 458 10.13 -11.25 0.65
CA LEU A 458 11.49 -11.48 0.18
C LEU A 458 12.16 -10.18 -0.27
N ASN A 459 11.45 -9.34 -1.01
CA ASN A 459 11.93 -8.02 -1.43
C ASN A 459 12.18 -7.11 -0.22
N GLY A 460 11.28 -7.09 0.77
CA GLY A 460 11.44 -6.33 1.99
C GLY A 460 12.65 -6.78 2.81
N VAL A 461 12.83 -8.10 3.01
CA VAL A 461 14.01 -8.68 3.68
C VAL A 461 15.29 -8.37 2.90
N SER A 462 15.27 -8.52 1.57
CA SER A 462 16.43 -8.27 0.72
C SER A 462 16.83 -6.80 0.72
N GLU A 463 15.86 -5.88 0.67
CA GLU A 463 16.12 -4.45 0.76
C GLU A 463 16.72 -4.06 2.11
N LEU A 464 16.19 -4.59 3.21
CA LEU A 464 16.72 -4.38 4.55
C LEU A 464 18.15 -4.92 4.69
N SER A 465 18.39 -6.14 4.19
CA SER A 465 19.72 -6.77 4.23
C SER A 465 20.74 -6.05 3.34
N ASP A 466 20.43 -5.86 2.06
CA ASP A 466 21.38 -5.41 1.05
C ASP A 466 21.64 -3.90 1.11
N LYS A 467 20.63 -3.09 1.47
CA LYS A 467 20.78 -1.63 1.51
C LYS A 467 21.13 -1.06 2.88
N GLN A 468 20.82 -1.77 3.97
CA GLN A 468 20.99 -1.23 5.33
C GLN A 468 22.02 -2.03 6.13
N PHE A 469 21.78 -3.32 6.39
CA PHE A 469 22.60 -4.10 7.33
C PHE A 469 23.96 -4.53 6.77
N LYS A 470 24.04 -4.98 5.51
CA LYS A 470 25.33 -5.37 4.90
C LYS A 470 26.32 -4.21 4.79
N PRO A 471 25.93 -3.02 4.28
CA PRO A 471 26.82 -1.86 4.23
C PRO A 471 27.26 -1.41 5.62
N LEU A 472 26.31 -1.33 6.58
CA LEU A 472 26.59 -0.97 7.97
C LEU A 472 27.61 -1.93 8.59
N LEU A 473 27.37 -3.23 8.51
CA LEU A 473 28.28 -4.24 9.05
C LEU A 473 29.68 -4.11 8.46
N LYS A 474 29.79 -3.93 7.13
CA LYS A 474 31.07 -3.76 6.46
C LYS A 474 31.83 -2.54 6.97
N SER A 475 31.15 -1.39 7.13
CA SER A 475 31.78 -0.17 7.64
C SER A 475 32.24 -0.34 9.09
N LEU A 476 31.46 -1.01 9.93
CA LEU A 476 31.82 -1.28 11.32
C LEU A 476 32.99 -2.27 11.45
N GLU A 477 33.01 -3.33 10.65
CA GLU A 477 34.14 -4.26 10.62
C GLU A 477 35.44 -3.59 10.16
N GLN A 478 35.35 -2.69 9.17
CA GLN A 478 36.49 -1.90 8.72
C GLN A 478 36.99 -0.97 9.84
N GLU A 479 36.09 -0.34 10.59
CA GLU A 479 36.46 0.53 11.72
C GLU A 479 37.10 -0.26 12.87
N LEU A 480 36.56 -1.44 13.18
CA LEU A 480 37.14 -2.37 14.16
C LEU A 480 38.55 -2.84 13.78
N ASP A 481 38.77 -3.16 12.50
CA ASP A 481 40.08 -3.60 12.01
C ASP A 481 41.11 -2.46 12.05
N ASN A 482 40.74 -1.26 11.59
CA ASN A 482 41.59 -0.07 11.64
C ASN A 482 42.00 0.26 13.09
N THR A 483 41.02 0.33 13.98
CA THR A 483 41.26 0.62 15.40
C THR A 483 42.09 -0.47 16.07
N SER A 484 41.81 -1.75 15.77
CA SER A 484 42.64 -2.88 16.23
C SER A 484 44.11 -2.76 15.80
N HIS A 485 44.37 -2.29 14.58
CA HIS A 485 45.75 -2.07 14.12
C HIS A 485 46.43 -0.91 14.85
N GLU A 486 45.71 0.18 15.10
CA GLU A 486 46.26 1.35 15.80
C GLU A 486 46.59 1.07 17.26
N VAL A 487 45.69 0.39 17.97
CA VAL A 487 45.91 -0.04 19.37
C VAL A 487 47.14 -0.95 19.47
N ASN A 488 47.32 -1.90 18.54
CA ASN A 488 48.53 -2.74 18.47
C ASN A 488 49.80 -1.93 18.17
N SER A 489 49.69 -0.87 17.38
CA SER A 489 50.81 0.03 17.08
C SER A 489 51.27 0.79 18.33
N HIS A 490 50.34 1.18 19.21
CA HIS A 490 50.65 1.84 20.48
C HIS A 490 51.49 0.96 21.41
N VAL A 491 51.26 -0.36 21.45
CA VAL A 491 52.07 -1.32 22.22
C VAL A 491 53.50 -1.40 21.68
N LYS A 492 53.66 -1.48 20.34
CA LYS A 492 54.99 -1.47 19.70
C LYS A 492 55.75 -0.17 19.98
N THR A 493 55.02 0.94 19.98
CA THR A 493 55.55 2.27 20.30
C THR A 493 55.98 2.35 21.76
N LEU A 494 55.18 1.83 22.70
CA LEU A 494 55.55 1.72 24.11
C LEU A 494 56.86 0.94 24.28
N ARG A 495 56.96 -0.26 23.68
CA ARG A 495 58.18 -1.08 23.70
C ARG A 495 59.40 -0.26 23.25
N SER A 496 59.31 0.37 22.08
CA SER A 496 60.41 1.20 21.53
C SER A 496 60.79 2.36 22.45
N ARG A 497 59.82 3.10 22.99
CA ARG A 497 60.07 4.23 23.90
C ARG A 497 60.77 3.78 25.18
N LEU A 498 60.33 2.68 25.79
CA LEU A 498 60.96 2.12 26.99
C LEU A 498 62.42 1.72 26.75
N TYR A 499 62.70 0.94 25.69
CA TYR A 499 64.07 0.55 25.32
C TYR A 499 64.98 1.76 25.09
N ASN A 500 64.48 2.77 24.38
CA ASN A 500 65.25 3.98 24.08
C ASN A 500 65.57 4.79 25.35
N GLN A 501 64.61 4.95 26.25
CA GLN A 501 64.79 5.69 27.49
C GLN A 501 65.73 4.97 28.45
N VAL A 502 65.60 3.65 28.62
CA VAL A 502 66.52 2.85 29.43
C VAL A 502 67.94 2.90 28.87
N SER A 503 68.10 2.71 27.55
CA SER A 503 69.40 2.77 26.89
C SER A 503 70.08 4.14 27.02
N LYS A 504 69.28 5.22 27.13
CA LYS A 504 69.79 6.58 27.34
C LYS A 504 70.34 6.76 28.75
N GLU A 505 69.59 6.34 29.77
CA GLU A 505 70.04 6.46 31.16
C GLU A 505 71.19 5.51 31.49
N LEU A 506 71.23 4.32 30.86
CA LEU A 506 72.36 3.40 31.01
C LEU A 506 73.66 3.96 30.41
N ARG A 507 73.58 4.69 29.28
CA ARG A 507 74.72 5.40 28.72
C ARG A 507 75.23 6.50 29.66
N LYS A 508 74.33 7.30 30.25
CA LYS A 508 74.72 8.29 31.25
C LYS A 508 75.39 7.67 32.47
N PHE A 509 74.87 6.53 32.95
CA PHE A 509 75.51 5.76 34.02
C PHE A 509 76.95 5.38 33.63
N ALA A 510 77.14 4.80 32.45
CA ALA A 510 78.46 4.41 31.96
C ALA A 510 79.41 5.60 31.84
N ASP A 511 78.93 6.74 31.33
CA ASP A 511 79.73 7.95 31.13
C ASP A 511 80.14 8.60 32.45
N LYS A 512 79.21 8.73 33.43
CA LYS A 512 79.52 9.27 34.76
C LYS A 512 80.52 8.40 35.53
N VAL A 513 80.36 7.08 35.48
CA VAL A 513 81.32 6.16 36.12
C VAL A 513 82.71 6.30 35.49
N ARG A 514 82.77 6.48 34.17
CA ARG A 514 84.03 6.69 33.44
C ARG A 514 84.69 8.00 33.87
N GLU A 515 83.94 9.09 33.85
CA GLU A 515 84.39 10.45 34.21
C GLU A 515 84.95 10.49 35.65
N GLU A 516 84.14 10.12 36.64
CA GLU A 516 84.52 10.14 38.05
C GLU A 516 85.74 9.25 38.35
N THR A 517 85.88 8.12 37.66
CA THR A 517 87.02 7.23 37.85
C THR A 517 88.28 7.74 37.14
N TYR A 518 88.15 8.35 35.95
CA TYR A 518 89.28 8.85 35.16
C TYR A 518 89.90 10.08 35.81
N ASP A 519 89.09 10.99 36.35
CA ASP A 519 89.56 12.18 37.06
C ASP A 519 90.49 11.84 38.24
N GLU A 520 90.16 10.77 38.98
CA GLU A 520 90.99 10.27 40.08
C GLU A 520 92.23 9.52 39.58
N ILE A 521 92.13 8.75 38.48
CA ILE A 521 93.30 8.09 37.86
C ILE A 521 94.35 9.12 37.45
N ASP A 522 93.93 10.27 36.93
CA ASP A 522 94.81 11.34 36.45
C ASP A 522 95.67 11.95 37.57
N SER A 523 95.23 11.78 38.83
CA SER A 523 95.96 12.13 40.05
C SER A 523 96.94 11.05 40.55
N ASP A 524 97.27 10.05 39.71
CA ASP A 524 98.23 8.96 39.94
C ASP A 524 97.98 8.09 41.19
N ILE A 525 96.73 7.66 41.39
CA ILE A 525 96.30 6.91 42.58
C ILE A 525 96.88 5.49 42.69
N SER A 526 96.91 4.94 43.91
CA SER A 526 97.29 3.55 44.19
C SER A 526 96.18 2.57 43.76
N ASN A 527 96.53 1.29 43.56
CA ASN A 527 95.56 0.26 43.15
C ASN A 527 94.43 0.06 44.19
N ASP A 528 94.75 0.19 45.49
CA ASP A 528 93.73 0.09 46.55
C ASP A 528 92.81 1.32 46.57
N ARG A 529 93.33 2.51 46.22
CA ARG A 529 92.52 3.72 46.07
C ARG A 529 91.66 3.66 44.80
N PHE A 530 92.22 3.23 43.68
CA PHE A 530 91.51 2.98 42.42
C PHE A 530 90.31 2.05 42.61
N LYS A 531 90.50 0.93 43.33
CA LYS A 531 89.42 0.01 43.67
C LYS A 531 88.29 0.72 44.40
N ARG A 532 88.61 1.47 45.47
CA ARG A 532 87.59 2.19 46.26
C ARG A 532 86.87 3.26 45.44
N VAL A 533 87.59 3.99 44.58
CA VAL A 533 87.01 5.01 43.70
C VAL A 533 86.04 4.38 42.71
N LEU A 534 86.45 3.33 42.00
CA LEU A 534 85.59 2.64 41.03
C LEU A 534 84.37 1.98 41.70
N GLU A 535 84.55 1.34 42.87
CA GLU A 535 83.43 0.77 43.66
C GLU A 535 82.43 1.84 44.10
N ASN A 536 82.92 2.98 44.60
CA ASN A 536 82.08 4.08 45.05
C ASN A 536 81.37 4.76 43.88
N SER A 537 82.07 5.02 42.78
CA SER A 537 81.51 5.64 41.58
C SER A 537 80.41 4.79 40.96
N VAL A 538 80.66 3.49 40.77
CA VAL A 538 79.65 2.52 40.32
C VAL A 538 78.45 2.49 41.26
N ARG A 539 78.68 2.43 42.58
CA ARG A 539 77.61 2.35 43.59
C ARG A 539 76.73 3.61 43.60
N ASN A 540 77.35 4.78 43.53
CA ASN A 540 76.66 6.07 43.57
C ASN A 540 75.82 6.27 42.30
N ASN A 541 76.41 6.08 41.13
CA ASN A 541 75.73 6.22 39.85
C ASN A 541 74.67 5.13 39.62
N GLN A 542 74.88 3.93 40.17
CA GLN A 542 73.85 2.87 40.17
C GLN A 542 72.64 3.27 41.03
N LYS A 543 72.86 3.90 42.19
CA LYS A 543 71.77 4.39 43.03
C LYS A 543 70.94 5.45 42.31
N GLU A 544 71.60 6.39 41.63
CA GLU A 544 70.92 7.41 40.81
C GLU A 544 70.10 6.77 39.67
N LEU A 545 70.66 5.75 39.00
CA LEU A 545 69.95 4.99 37.98
C LEU A 545 68.71 4.27 38.53
N ILE A 546 68.80 3.69 39.74
CA ILE A 546 67.66 3.03 40.41
C ILE A 546 66.58 4.06 40.77
N ASP A 547 66.97 5.24 41.26
CA ASP A 547 66.03 6.27 41.71
C ASP A 547 65.26 6.91 40.53
N ILE A 548 65.88 7.06 39.35
CA ILE A 548 65.24 7.71 38.19
C ILE A 548 64.31 6.79 37.39
N MET A 549 64.63 5.50 37.31
CA MET A 549 63.94 4.53 36.44
C MET A 549 62.42 4.40 36.64
N PRO A 550 61.89 4.32 37.88
CA PRO A 550 60.44 4.23 38.09
C PRO A 550 59.67 5.39 37.47
N SER A 551 60.20 6.62 37.61
CA SER A 551 59.56 7.83 37.08
C SER A 551 59.51 7.83 35.54
N LEU A 552 60.58 7.36 34.91
CA LEU A 552 60.73 7.30 33.46
C LEU A 552 59.80 6.26 32.83
N VAL A 553 59.69 5.08 33.43
CA VAL A 553 58.77 4.03 32.97
C VAL A 553 57.32 4.50 33.14
N ASN A 554 56.98 5.06 34.31
CA ASN A 554 55.64 5.55 34.59
C ASN A 554 55.20 6.64 33.60
N GLN A 555 56.10 7.55 33.20
CA GLN A 555 55.80 8.56 32.18
C GLN A 555 55.45 7.94 30.82
N GLU A 556 56.13 6.87 30.41
CA GLU A 556 55.85 6.20 29.14
C GLU A 556 54.55 5.38 29.19
N ILE A 557 54.20 4.82 30.36
CA ILE A 557 52.90 4.17 30.59
C ILE A 557 51.75 5.18 30.53
N ILE A 558 51.86 6.33 31.20
CA ILE A 558 50.84 7.41 31.14
C ILE A 558 50.61 7.87 29.70
N LYS A 559 51.68 8.02 28.90
CA LYS A 559 51.56 8.37 27.47
C LYS A 559 50.84 7.28 26.68
N PHE A 560 51.14 6.02 26.97
CA PHE A 560 50.48 4.88 26.34
C PHE A 560 48.99 4.82 26.68
N GLU A 561 48.62 4.96 27.96
CA GLU A 561 47.23 5.03 28.40
C GLU A 561 46.46 6.14 27.68
N LYS A 562 47.05 7.35 27.61
CA LYS A 562 46.45 8.48 26.89
C LYS A 562 46.20 8.16 25.41
N GLN A 563 47.16 7.55 24.72
CA GLN A 563 47.03 7.20 23.30
C GLN A 563 45.95 6.14 23.06
N ILE A 564 45.81 5.17 23.96
CA ILE A 564 44.75 4.17 23.89
C ILE A 564 43.38 4.84 24.07
N ASN A 565 43.24 5.73 25.06
CA ASN A 565 41.99 6.43 25.32
C ASN A 565 41.57 7.28 24.11
N GLU A 566 42.48 8.08 23.54
CA GLU A 566 42.20 8.89 22.34
C GLU A 566 41.75 8.03 21.14
N THR A 567 42.36 6.85 20.95
CA THR A 567 41.96 5.91 19.90
C THR A 567 40.57 5.31 20.17
N LEU A 568 40.23 5.02 21.43
CA LEU A 568 38.92 4.47 21.82
C LEU A 568 37.79 5.51 21.74
N ASP A 569 38.05 6.75 22.15
CA ASP A 569 37.09 7.87 22.02
C ASP A 569 36.75 8.09 20.54
N ARG A 570 37.77 8.08 19.68
CA ARG A 570 37.56 8.23 18.24
C ARG A 570 36.84 7.03 17.63
N PHE A 571 37.14 5.81 18.06
CA PHE A 571 36.40 4.61 17.64
C PHE A 571 34.91 4.74 18.00
N GLN A 572 34.59 5.24 19.20
CA GLN A 572 33.21 5.51 19.60
C GLN A 572 32.53 6.53 18.67
N GLU A 573 33.18 7.66 18.42
CA GLU A 573 32.68 8.73 17.56
C GLU A 573 32.45 8.24 16.12
N GLN A 574 33.43 7.55 15.54
CA GLN A 574 33.35 7.02 14.17
C GLN A 574 32.27 5.93 14.03
N THR A 575 32.13 5.07 15.03
CA THR A 575 31.07 4.04 15.06
C THR A 575 29.68 4.70 15.14
N ASN A 576 29.54 5.78 15.92
CA ASN A 576 28.31 6.57 15.99
C ASN A 576 27.96 7.25 14.67
N ASP A 577 28.93 7.86 14.01
CA ASP A 577 28.73 8.50 12.71
C ASP A 577 28.32 7.50 11.62
N VAL A 578 28.98 6.33 11.59
CA VAL A 578 28.61 5.22 10.70
C VAL A 578 27.17 4.77 10.95
N MET A 579 26.74 4.72 12.21
CA MET A 579 25.37 4.36 12.57
C MET A 579 24.35 5.45 12.17
N HIS A 580 24.61 6.71 12.48
CA HIS A 580 23.72 7.84 12.17
C HIS A 580 23.52 8.07 10.67
N SER A 581 24.59 7.93 9.88
CA SER A 581 24.54 8.08 8.42
C SER A 581 23.65 7.03 7.76
N HIS A 582 23.56 5.82 8.33
CA HIS A 582 22.69 4.75 7.82
C HIS A 582 21.24 4.88 8.29
N ASN A 583 20.97 5.53 9.44
CA ASN A 583 19.60 5.78 9.93
C ASN A 583 18.86 6.87 9.14
N SER A 584 19.58 7.85 8.60
CA SER A 584 19.00 9.01 7.92
C SER A 584 18.35 8.68 6.56
N PHE A 585 18.44 7.42 6.11
CA PHE A 585 17.81 6.95 4.87
C PHE A 585 16.32 6.59 5.02
N ASN A 586 15.78 6.55 6.24
CA ASN A 586 14.34 6.46 6.50
C ASN A 586 13.90 7.64 7.37
N ASN A 587 12.68 8.16 7.15
CA ASN A 587 12.03 9.20 7.97
C ASN A 587 11.72 8.71 9.41
N ILE A 588 12.71 8.18 10.13
CA ILE A 588 12.61 7.73 11.51
C ILE A 588 13.59 8.58 12.32
N ASP A 589 13.03 9.44 13.16
CA ASP A 589 13.72 10.46 13.94
C ASP A 589 14.33 9.84 15.20
N SER A 590 15.32 8.96 15.04
CA SER A 590 16.01 8.28 16.15
C SER A 590 17.52 8.52 16.09
N SER A 591 18.01 9.43 16.93
CA SER A 591 19.43 9.64 17.21
C SER A 591 19.98 8.45 18.01
N ILE A 592 20.97 7.74 17.49
CA ILE A 592 21.63 6.61 18.16
C ILE A 592 22.96 7.04 18.74
N SER A 593 23.22 6.74 20.01
CA SER A 593 24.53 6.94 20.64
C SER A 593 25.06 5.62 21.20
N ILE A 594 26.23 5.20 20.72
CA ILE A 594 27.02 4.12 21.33
C ILE A 594 27.87 4.80 22.40
N ASN A 595 27.63 4.40 23.65
CA ASN A 595 28.44 4.79 24.81
C ASN A 595 29.39 3.65 25.18
N ILE A 596 30.69 3.83 24.97
CA ILE A 596 31.73 2.87 25.39
C ILE A 596 31.97 2.96 26.92
N ASP A 597 31.50 4.03 27.56
CA ASP A 597 31.61 4.24 29.02
C ASP A 597 30.85 3.19 29.88
N ASN A 598 29.92 2.42 29.30
CA ASN A 598 29.06 1.47 30.02
C ASN A 598 28.98 0.09 29.36
N ILE A 599 30.11 -0.55 29.05
CA ILE A 599 30.12 -2.01 28.81
C ILE A 599 29.94 -2.73 30.15
N ASP A 600 28.68 -2.88 30.59
CA ASP A 600 28.23 -3.57 31.81
C ASP A 600 28.45 -5.11 31.79
N ASN A 601 29.48 -5.59 31.08
CA ASN A 601 29.93 -7.00 31.05
C ASN A 601 31.17 -7.24 31.93
N GLY A 602 31.38 -6.43 32.97
CA GLY A 602 32.41 -6.67 33.98
C GLY A 602 33.85 -6.34 33.54
N ILE A 603 34.05 -5.69 32.40
CA ILE A 603 35.37 -5.21 31.94
C ILE A 603 35.39 -3.68 31.98
N ASN A 604 35.78 -3.13 33.13
CA ASN A 604 36.08 -1.71 33.24
C ASN A 604 37.33 -1.41 32.39
N VAL A 605 37.18 -0.76 31.24
CA VAL A 605 38.29 -0.35 30.36
C VAL A 605 39.33 0.47 31.16
N TRP A 606 38.87 1.33 32.08
CA TRP A 606 39.72 2.07 33.02
C TRP A 606 40.36 1.18 34.09
N GLY A 607 39.72 0.08 34.47
CA GLY A 607 40.27 -0.92 35.38
C GLY A 607 41.30 -1.85 34.73
N VAL A 608 41.17 -2.11 33.43
CA VAL A 608 42.10 -2.90 32.61
C VAL A 608 43.37 -2.10 32.29
N LEU A 609 43.23 -0.80 31.99
CA LEU A 609 44.37 0.10 31.77
C LEU A 609 45.01 0.54 33.09
N GLY A 610 44.23 0.90 34.12
CA GLY A 610 44.74 1.29 35.43
C GLY A 610 45.50 0.19 36.19
N ALA A 611 45.27 -1.08 35.87
CA ALA A 611 46.08 -2.20 36.36
C ALA A 611 47.54 -2.14 35.86
N VAL A 612 47.78 -1.58 34.66
CA VAL A 612 49.14 -1.37 34.13
C VAL A 612 49.86 -0.29 34.92
N GLY A 613 49.19 0.81 35.28
CA GLY A 613 49.77 1.84 36.17
C GLY A 613 50.06 1.35 37.60
N GLY A 614 49.18 0.52 38.17
CA GLY A 614 49.32 0.01 39.55
C GLY A 614 50.26 -1.20 39.71
N GLY A 615 50.27 -2.13 38.75
CA GLY A 615 51.07 -3.35 38.77
C GLY A 615 52.55 -3.12 38.40
N VAL A 616 52.82 -2.22 37.45
CA VAL A 616 54.17 -1.92 36.96
C VAL A 616 55.02 -1.24 38.04
N ALA A 617 54.42 -0.39 38.89
CA ALA A 617 55.13 0.26 40.00
C ALA A 617 55.77 -0.75 40.98
N LEU A 618 55.16 -1.92 41.18
CA LEU A 618 55.68 -2.98 42.07
C LEU A 618 56.91 -3.68 41.50
N ILE A 619 56.99 -3.83 40.17
CA ILE A 619 58.11 -4.46 39.45
C ILE A 619 59.39 -3.62 39.58
N PHE A 620 59.26 -2.30 39.74
CA PHE A 620 60.38 -1.35 39.91
C PHE A 620 60.69 -0.99 41.38
N THR A 621 60.16 -1.72 42.35
CA THR A 621 60.48 -1.52 43.78
C THR A 621 61.90 -2.00 44.15
N PRO A 622 62.52 -1.51 45.23
CA PRO A 622 63.86 -1.92 45.67
C PRO A 622 64.05 -3.45 45.84
N ILE A 623 62.97 -4.20 46.08
CA ILE A 623 62.98 -5.67 46.17
C ILE A 623 63.19 -6.32 44.79
N GLY A 624 62.64 -5.75 43.71
CA GLY A 624 62.88 -6.18 42.33
C GLY A 624 64.29 -5.87 41.81
N TRP A 625 64.94 -4.84 42.34
CA TRP A 625 66.30 -4.41 41.97
C TRP A 625 67.44 -5.09 42.74
N GLY A 626 67.15 -5.87 43.79
CA GLY A 626 68.15 -6.44 44.71
C GLY A 626 69.22 -7.32 44.05
N LEU A 627 68.94 -7.90 42.87
CA LEU A 627 69.88 -8.72 42.10
C LEU A 627 70.96 -7.90 41.36
N ILE A 628 70.72 -6.63 41.08
CA ILE A 628 71.64 -5.78 40.31
C ILE A 628 72.74 -5.21 41.24
N ALA A 629 72.39 -4.81 42.45
CA ALA A 629 73.32 -4.26 43.46
C ALA A 629 74.41 -5.25 43.89
N VAL A 630 74.07 -6.53 44.04
CA VAL A 630 75.02 -7.59 44.45
C VAL A 630 76.04 -7.90 43.35
N SER A 631 75.69 -7.69 42.08
CA SER A 631 76.53 -8.07 40.95
C SER A 631 77.65 -7.08 40.62
N ALA A 632 77.43 -5.77 40.81
CA ALA A 632 78.40 -4.73 40.46
C ALA A 632 79.65 -4.80 41.36
N ALA A 633 79.48 -4.94 42.68
CA ALA A 633 80.59 -5.09 43.61
C ALA A 633 81.45 -6.34 43.30
N SER A 634 80.82 -7.46 42.92
CA SER A 634 81.52 -8.70 42.57
C SER A 634 82.36 -8.61 41.28
N LEU A 635 81.95 -7.75 40.33
CA LEU A 635 82.65 -7.53 39.06
C LEU A 635 83.85 -6.59 39.24
N VAL A 636 83.69 -5.53 40.04
CA VAL A 636 84.78 -4.59 40.37
C VAL A 636 85.93 -5.28 41.12
N PHE A 637 85.62 -6.26 41.99
CA PHE A 637 86.62 -7.08 42.69
C PHE A 637 87.52 -7.92 41.77
N GLN A 638 87.04 -8.34 40.58
CA GLN A 638 87.82 -9.17 39.66
C GLN A 638 88.90 -8.37 38.91
N ALA A 639 88.70 -7.06 38.76
CA ALA A 639 89.59 -6.19 38.00
C ALA A 639 90.83 -5.74 38.78
N TYR A 640 90.72 -5.63 40.11
CA TYR A 640 91.85 -5.39 41.02
C TYR A 640 93.00 -6.39 40.83
N LYS A 641 92.69 -7.66 40.51
CA LYS A 641 93.70 -8.73 40.28
C LYS A 641 94.55 -8.50 39.02
N ALA A 642 94.13 -7.64 38.10
CA ALA A 642 94.82 -7.41 36.83
C ALA A 642 95.98 -6.39 36.90
N ILE A 643 96.10 -5.64 38.00
CA ILE A 643 97.10 -4.57 38.15
C ILE A 643 98.25 -5.03 39.08
N ARG A 644 99.26 -5.74 38.56
CA ARG A 644 100.49 -6.13 39.31
C ARG A 644 101.56 -5.01 39.28
N SER A 645 102.50 -5.01 40.23
CA SER A 645 103.51 -3.96 40.47
C SER A 645 104.22 -3.41 39.21
N PHE A 646 104.12 -2.10 38.96
CA PHE A 646 104.74 -1.42 37.81
C PHE A 646 105.57 -0.20 38.21
N PHE A 647 106.61 0.12 37.42
CA PHE A 647 107.64 1.14 37.69
C PHE A 647 107.45 2.49 36.95
N SER A 648 106.28 2.79 36.34
CA SER A 648 105.97 4.14 35.80
C SER A 648 104.48 4.53 35.94
N SER A 649 104.22 5.82 36.23
CA SER A 649 102.86 6.36 36.48
C SER A 649 101.94 6.26 35.25
N GLY A 650 102.43 6.65 34.06
CA GLY A 650 101.62 6.65 32.83
C GLY A 650 101.13 5.27 32.38
N TYR A 651 101.90 4.20 32.57
CA TYR A 651 101.47 2.85 32.23
C TYR A 651 100.42 2.32 33.22
N LYS A 652 100.61 2.59 34.53
CA LYS A 652 99.65 2.25 35.58
C LYS A 652 98.29 2.92 35.34
N GLN A 653 98.29 4.22 35.01
CA GLN A 653 97.08 4.98 34.68
C GLN A 653 96.37 4.40 33.44
N SER A 654 97.11 4.04 32.38
CA SER A 654 96.54 3.40 31.19
C SER A 654 95.87 2.04 31.49
N GLN A 655 96.49 1.21 32.34
CA GLN A 655 95.89 -0.07 32.75
C GLN A 655 94.66 0.11 33.66
N GLN A 656 94.68 1.12 34.54
CA GLN A 656 93.51 1.48 35.36
C GLN A 656 92.34 1.95 34.47
N ARG A 657 92.59 2.78 33.45
CA ARG A 657 91.57 3.21 32.47
C ARG A 657 90.97 2.04 31.70
N LYS A 658 91.82 1.15 31.14
CA LYS A 658 91.38 -0.07 30.45
C LYS A 658 90.53 -0.98 31.35
N SER A 659 90.92 -1.10 32.61
CA SER A 659 90.17 -1.85 33.62
C SER A 659 88.80 -1.22 33.88
N THR A 660 88.72 0.11 34.03
CA THR A 660 87.45 0.84 34.19
C THR A 660 86.50 0.60 33.02
N ASP A 661 86.97 0.77 31.77
CA ASP A 661 86.13 0.55 30.58
C ASP A 661 85.58 -0.88 30.52
N GLN A 662 86.42 -1.90 30.78
CA GLN A 662 85.97 -3.30 30.81
C GLN A 662 84.95 -3.60 31.92
N ASN A 663 85.02 -2.91 33.06
CA ASN A 663 84.03 -3.05 34.13
C ASN A 663 82.72 -2.35 33.76
N ILE A 664 82.80 -1.15 33.20
CA ILE A 664 81.64 -0.40 32.72
C ILE A 664 80.87 -1.23 31.70
N ASP A 665 81.55 -1.83 30.71
CA ASP A 665 80.90 -2.64 29.68
C ASP A 665 80.19 -3.87 30.28
N LYS A 666 80.84 -4.59 31.20
CA LYS A 666 80.26 -5.77 31.86
C LYS A 666 79.07 -5.42 32.75
N ILE A 667 79.19 -4.35 33.53
CA ILE A 667 78.13 -3.89 34.42
C ILE A 667 76.95 -3.38 33.60
N SER A 668 77.21 -2.58 32.56
CA SER A 668 76.19 -2.04 31.67
C SER A 668 75.45 -3.15 30.93
N SER A 669 76.15 -4.15 30.39
CA SER A 669 75.53 -5.30 29.73
C SER A 669 74.61 -6.10 30.68
N LYS A 670 75.03 -6.30 31.93
CA LYS A 670 74.22 -7.03 32.92
C LYS A 670 72.99 -6.23 33.37
N ILE A 671 73.12 -4.91 33.51
CA ILE A 671 71.98 -4.02 33.78
C ILE A 671 71.02 -4.05 32.58
N ASN A 672 71.53 -3.91 31.35
CA ASN A 672 70.74 -3.94 30.13
C ASN A 672 69.92 -5.22 29.99
N ASN A 673 70.56 -6.40 30.10
CA ASN A 673 69.88 -7.68 29.99
C ASN A 673 68.74 -7.88 31.02
N ASN A 674 68.88 -7.30 32.22
CA ASN A 674 67.82 -7.36 33.22
C ASN A 674 66.71 -6.34 32.91
N MET A 675 67.06 -5.15 32.42
CA MET A 675 66.07 -4.16 32.01
C MET A 675 65.28 -4.62 30.79
N ASP A 676 65.90 -5.29 29.82
CA ASP A 676 65.23 -5.88 28.66
C ASP A 676 64.13 -6.86 29.10
N LYS A 677 64.43 -7.77 30.05
CA LYS A 677 63.43 -8.69 30.62
C LYS A 677 62.29 -7.97 31.34
N THR A 678 62.59 -6.89 32.06
CA THR A 678 61.58 -6.09 32.75
C THR A 678 60.69 -5.36 31.76
N ILE A 679 61.27 -4.74 30.72
CA ILE A 679 60.53 -4.09 29.63
C ILE A 679 59.63 -5.11 28.94
N ASP A 680 60.15 -6.29 28.62
CA ASP A 680 59.37 -7.35 27.96
C ASP A 680 58.19 -7.79 28.83
N SER A 681 58.36 -7.89 30.15
CA SER A 681 57.26 -8.19 31.09
C SER A 681 56.18 -7.10 31.10
N VAL A 682 56.57 -5.83 31.14
CA VAL A 682 55.64 -4.69 31.12
C VAL A 682 54.88 -4.63 29.79
N VAL A 683 55.57 -4.88 28.68
CA VAL A 683 54.95 -4.90 27.35
C VAL A 683 54.02 -6.11 27.20
N ALA A 684 54.36 -7.28 27.73
CA ALA A 684 53.49 -8.45 27.71
C ALA A 684 52.17 -8.22 28.48
N GLU A 685 52.23 -7.52 29.62
CA GLU A 685 51.03 -7.13 30.37
C GLU A 685 50.17 -6.12 29.57
N ALA A 686 50.81 -5.15 28.92
CA ALA A 686 50.12 -4.22 28.02
C ALA A 686 49.47 -4.94 26.82
N GLU A 687 50.13 -5.95 26.23
CA GLU A 687 49.59 -6.79 25.15
C GLU A 687 48.32 -7.54 25.60
N VAL A 688 48.32 -8.13 26.79
CA VAL A 688 47.15 -8.83 27.36
C VAL A 688 45.98 -7.87 27.57
N ASN A 689 46.23 -6.68 28.09
CA ASN A 689 45.18 -5.69 28.35
C ASN A 689 44.64 -5.05 27.07
N VAL A 690 45.49 -4.82 26.07
CA VAL A 690 45.07 -4.43 24.71
C VAL A 690 44.21 -5.50 24.05
N GLN A 691 44.52 -6.79 24.25
CA GLN A 691 43.68 -7.85 23.71
C GLN A 691 42.27 -7.83 24.31
N LYS A 692 42.13 -7.60 25.63
CA LYS A 692 40.81 -7.44 26.27
C LYS A 692 40.02 -6.26 25.70
N VAL A 693 40.70 -5.15 25.40
CA VAL A 693 40.08 -3.98 24.75
C VAL A 693 39.56 -4.34 23.35
N ARG A 694 40.33 -5.10 22.56
CA ARG A 694 39.90 -5.59 21.24
C ARG A 694 38.71 -6.53 21.33
N ASP A 695 38.71 -7.43 22.29
CA ASP A 695 37.60 -8.37 22.50
C ASP A 695 36.32 -7.59 22.84
N ALA A 696 36.40 -6.56 23.69
CA ALA A 696 35.29 -5.67 24.01
C ALA A 696 34.76 -4.90 22.78
N MET A 697 35.64 -4.36 21.93
CA MET A 697 35.23 -3.71 20.67
C MET A 697 34.61 -4.68 19.66
N SER A 698 35.01 -5.97 19.65
CA SER A 698 34.41 -6.97 18.77
C SER A 698 33.01 -7.36 19.21
N ILE A 699 32.77 -7.47 20.52
CA ILE A 699 31.46 -7.79 21.11
C ILE A 699 30.41 -6.74 20.74
N SER A 700 30.78 -5.45 20.66
CA SER A 700 29.84 -4.38 20.30
C SER A 700 29.31 -4.46 18.87
N ILE A 701 30.03 -5.12 17.94
CA ILE A 701 29.63 -5.31 16.54
C ILE A 701 28.97 -6.67 16.29
N GLN A 702 29.14 -7.63 17.21
CA GLN A 702 28.66 -9.01 17.08
C GLN A 702 27.15 -9.12 16.84
N HIS A 703 26.34 -8.29 17.48
CA HIS A 703 24.89 -8.31 17.32
C HIS A 703 24.45 -7.91 15.89
N ILE A 704 25.18 -6.99 15.24
CA ILE A 704 24.89 -6.60 13.85
C ILE A 704 25.24 -7.74 12.89
N ARG A 705 26.27 -8.53 13.19
CA ARG A 705 26.57 -9.78 12.46
C ARG A 705 25.43 -10.77 12.58
N GLU A 706 24.89 -10.95 13.78
CA GLU A 706 23.78 -11.87 14.05
C GLU A 706 22.51 -11.45 13.32
N VAL A 707 22.15 -10.16 13.33
CA VAL A 707 21.00 -9.66 12.55
C VAL A 707 21.20 -9.90 11.05
N ASN A 708 22.38 -9.61 10.52
CA ASN A 708 22.67 -9.84 9.10
C ASN A 708 22.65 -11.34 8.72
N LEU A 709 23.08 -12.22 9.62
CA LEU A 709 22.97 -13.68 9.47
C LEU A 709 21.51 -14.12 9.44
N MET A 710 20.69 -13.63 10.37
CA MET A 710 19.26 -13.97 10.44
C MET A 710 18.52 -13.48 9.20
N LEU A 711 18.76 -12.25 8.73
CA LEU A 711 18.19 -11.74 7.47
C LEU A 711 18.58 -12.61 6.27
N SER A 712 19.81 -13.12 6.25
CA SER A 712 20.28 -14.04 5.18
C SER A 712 19.57 -15.40 5.25
N GLN A 713 19.33 -15.92 6.45
CA GLN A 713 18.56 -17.15 6.67
C GLN A 713 17.09 -16.96 6.27
N SER A 714 16.45 -15.86 6.68
CA SER A 714 15.09 -15.49 6.26
C SER A 714 14.96 -15.45 4.74
N ARG A 715 15.95 -14.85 4.07
CA ARG A 715 15.98 -14.79 2.61
C ARG A 715 16.01 -16.19 1.99
N LEU A 716 16.77 -17.12 2.57
CA LEU A 716 16.87 -18.50 2.08
C LEU A 716 15.56 -19.27 2.30
N GLU A 717 14.95 -19.15 3.48
CA GLU A 717 13.66 -19.78 3.79
C GLU A 717 12.53 -19.26 2.88
N LEU A 718 12.44 -17.94 2.68
CA LEU A 718 11.47 -17.32 1.77
C LEU A 718 11.69 -17.75 0.31
N ASN A 719 12.94 -17.89 -0.14
CA ASN A 719 13.23 -18.42 -1.48
C ASN A 719 12.83 -19.88 -1.63
N ASN A 720 13.08 -20.72 -0.62
CA ASN A 720 12.66 -22.12 -0.66
C ASN A 720 11.14 -22.22 -0.75
N LEU A 721 10.43 -21.43 0.06
CA LEU A 721 8.97 -21.40 0.03
C LEU A 721 8.45 -20.86 -1.31
N LEU A 722 9.10 -19.86 -1.90
CA LEU A 722 8.79 -19.38 -3.25
C LEU A 722 8.93 -20.52 -4.29
N SER A 723 10.02 -21.29 -4.23
CA SER A 723 10.23 -22.44 -5.12
C SER A 723 9.19 -23.56 -4.91
N GLU A 724 8.76 -23.80 -3.67
CA GLU A 724 7.66 -24.74 -3.39
C GLU A 724 6.35 -24.29 -4.04
N LEU A 725 6.03 -23.00 -3.98
CA LEU A 725 4.84 -22.43 -4.64
C LEU A 725 4.93 -22.46 -6.17
N GLU A 726 6.13 -22.28 -6.72
CA GLU A 726 6.37 -22.42 -8.17
C GLU A 726 6.17 -23.87 -8.64
N PHE A 727 6.67 -24.84 -7.89
CA PHE A 727 6.50 -26.27 -8.21
C PHE A 727 5.02 -26.70 -8.20
N LEU A 728 4.20 -26.09 -7.32
CA LEU A 728 2.76 -26.32 -7.30
C LEU A 728 2.01 -25.70 -8.49
N ASN A 729 2.62 -24.74 -9.19
CA ASN A 729 2.05 -24.07 -10.36
C ASN A 729 2.41 -24.74 -11.69
N GLU A 730 3.31 -25.72 -11.71
CA GLU A 730 3.58 -26.49 -12.92
C GLU A 730 2.36 -27.39 -13.24
N PRO A 731 1.81 -27.32 -14.47
CA PRO A 731 0.79 -28.26 -14.88
C PRO A 731 1.38 -29.66 -14.74
N ASN A 732 0.64 -30.60 -14.12
CA ASN A 732 0.97 -32.02 -14.07
C ASN A 732 1.06 -32.58 -15.52
N ILE A 733 2.19 -32.33 -16.17
CA ILE A 733 2.62 -33.04 -17.36
C ILE A 733 3.35 -34.26 -16.82
N GLU A 734 2.66 -35.39 -16.87
CA GLU A 734 3.14 -36.73 -16.52
C GLU A 734 3.34 -37.05 -15.03
N ARG A 735 2.25 -37.49 -14.39
CA ARG A 735 2.31 -38.58 -13.41
C ARG A 735 1.22 -39.61 -13.72
N ILE A 736 1.51 -40.49 -14.69
CA ILE A 736 0.93 -41.83 -14.83
C ILE A 736 1.75 -42.78 -13.96
#